data_AF-A0A379LPP3-F1
#
_entry.id   AF-A0A379LPP3-F1
#
_cell.length_a   1.000
_cell.length_b   1.000
_cell.length_c   1.000
_cell.angle_alpha   90.00
_cell.angle_beta   90.00
_cell.angle_gamma   90.00
#
_symmetry.space_group_name_H-M   'P 1'
#
loop_
_entity.id
_entity.type
_entity.pdbx_description
1 polymer ?
#
loop_
_entity_poly.entity_id
_entity_poly.type
_entity_poly.pdbx_seq_one_letter_code
_entity_poly.pdbx_strand_id
1 'polypeptide(L)'
;MTRPTTPSPLSGAPVQTTTPGVSSETWYQFFVRFTAITSAISLVLALVFFVAYNWMALGKLGKFGLVEAALVLTVLGYALLAHKGLFKLGQPLLLLIASLITGSLLALVGQVYQTGADSWQLFFGWAVLIIPWVIVARLPALWLLWLGLINLSFLFYTSAASFFVTSAVSFDLLRLLVLTAINLLALVMGLMAFKDKAQPKLSSRSLHWSLYLIAIAVMFWATRLGLFSVFLFEKGVATPISLAAWAGVMGFFYWRFYKKQIDLLMLTLLSGSVILVLMVMASQYIAPYLGDAALFVMAFLLIAVTALAVNWLRQLNHSIKQPSAVAQQSPEFLPQLLPESLLQTTIDSGAVNVEVDNSPTHSTVSTPWYIQLLLTLSGLFSGALITGFLMVVFGNTLRDMLMKLILSALLLLISFVLFNLALFKRQSSDTLHKPYTFSDGLAFALSLSAQAFLAVALVEQFEATVTVVSTFMLLQLVLLIVFKDTLHRFFSAFMALGCMVWLLSYFQLPELSAPLLALIASVVSLPNSKVMTAAQSSEAPHRYTLFRALNYASTIMLLMVSVVFIVAENSQSIVGVAGDFFYNYFLSQGLLIAVCLYVAHIILSQYSLKLTSKIGRLIALAIIGLGLVSIYISGVLATSLVIVLAIANANKTLLTLGISALVGYIFWYYYQLDTSLLQKSGSLLAVSLVLFAIYKLIKIAYSDDTSLPKLETAAPEQTTTKDEELP
;
A
#
# COMPACT_ATOMS: atom_id res chain seq x y z
N MET A 1 -48.93 53.20 -0.87
CA MET A 1 -49.03 51.74 -1.06
C MET A 1 -48.64 51.41 -2.49
N THR A 2 -47.35 51.21 -2.72
CA THR A 2 -46.75 50.99 -4.05
C THR A 2 -46.64 49.49 -4.30
N ARG A 3 -47.28 48.99 -5.36
CA ARG A 3 -47.13 47.62 -5.86
C ARG A 3 -46.08 47.64 -6.98
N PRO A 4 -44.90 47.01 -6.83
CA PRO A 4 -43.95 46.89 -7.93
C PRO A 4 -44.12 45.57 -8.69
N THR A 5 -43.74 45.70 -9.95
CA THR A 5 -43.59 44.76 -11.06
C THR A 5 -42.96 43.40 -10.72
N THR A 6 -43.51 42.35 -11.32
CA THR A 6 -42.95 40.99 -11.41
C THR A 6 -41.64 40.97 -12.22
N PRO A 7 -40.55 40.36 -11.74
CA PRO A 7 -39.44 39.97 -12.59
C PRO A 7 -39.67 38.60 -13.21
N SER A 8 -39.26 38.47 -14.47
CA SER A 8 -39.23 37.25 -15.27
C SER A 8 -38.31 36.18 -14.67
N PRO A 9 -38.63 34.87 -14.82
CA PRO A 9 -37.69 33.83 -14.46
C PRO A 9 -36.60 33.73 -15.54
N LEU A 10 -35.39 34.15 -15.17
CA LEU A 10 -34.16 33.83 -15.90
C LEU A 10 -34.07 32.32 -16.10
N SER A 11 -33.83 31.91 -17.34
CA SER A 11 -33.55 30.53 -17.75
C SER A 11 -32.24 30.05 -17.09
N GLY A 12 -32.34 29.52 -15.87
CA GLY A 12 -31.30 28.68 -15.30
C GLY A 12 -31.34 27.32 -15.97
N ALA A 13 -30.48 27.09 -16.96
CA ALA A 13 -30.16 25.75 -17.40
C ALA A 13 -29.77 24.91 -16.16
N PRO A 14 -30.28 23.67 -16.01
CA PRO A 14 -29.84 22.82 -14.92
C PRO A 14 -28.33 22.61 -15.09
N VAL A 15 -27.55 23.12 -14.14
CA VAL A 15 -26.15 22.74 -13.97
C VAL A 15 -26.19 21.24 -13.76
N GLN A 16 -25.89 20.48 -14.81
CA GLN A 16 -25.59 19.07 -14.70
C GLN A 16 -24.39 18.98 -13.77
N THR A 17 -24.65 18.66 -12.50
CA THR A 17 -23.61 18.22 -11.56
C THR A 17 -23.02 16.97 -12.17
N THR A 18 -21.96 17.13 -12.95
CA THR A 18 -21.17 16.02 -13.50
C THR A 18 -20.70 15.21 -12.31
N THR A 19 -21.34 14.05 -12.09
CA THR A 19 -20.83 13.06 -11.17
C THR A 19 -19.38 12.76 -11.55
N PRO A 20 -18.44 12.66 -10.60
CA PRO A 20 -17.03 12.41 -10.88
C PRO A 20 -16.86 10.95 -11.33
N GLY A 21 -17.26 10.64 -12.56
CA GLY A 21 -17.09 9.34 -13.19
C GLY A 21 -15.68 9.23 -13.77
N VAL A 22 -15.02 8.09 -13.54
CA VAL A 22 -13.76 7.77 -14.21
C VAL A 22 -14.00 7.65 -15.72
N SER A 23 -13.19 8.33 -16.53
CA SER A 23 -13.34 8.29 -17.99
C SER A 23 -13.24 6.87 -18.54
N SER A 24 -13.97 6.58 -19.62
CA SER A 24 -13.93 5.29 -20.32
C SER A 24 -12.52 4.91 -20.76
N GLU A 25 -11.69 5.89 -21.13
CA GLU A 25 -10.29 5.69 -21.49
C GLU A 25 -9.43 5.23 -20.31
N THR A 26 -9.68 5.78 -19.11
CA THR A 26 -8.96 5.35 -17.90
C THR A 26 -9.31 3.91 -17.54
N TRP A 27 -10.60 3.53 -17.67
CA TRP A 27 -11.04 2.14 -17.50
C TRP A 27 -10.40 1.21 -18.52
N TYR A 28 -10.38 1.59 -19.80
CA TYR A 28 -9.75 0.82 -20.85
C TYR A 28 -8.27 0.58 -20.57
N GLN A 29 -7.49 1.65 -20.35
CA GLN A 29 -6.05 1.54 -20.08
C GLN A 29 -5.77 0.71 -18.83
N PHE A 30 -6.58 0.87 -17.78
CA PHE A 30 -6.45 0.07 -16.57
C PHE A 30 -6.68 -1.42 -16.87
N PHE A 31 -7.84 -1.79 -17.40
CA PHE A 31 -8.18 -3.20 -17.59
C PHE A 31 -7.25 -3.87 -18.59
N VAL A 32 -6.86 -3.19 -19.67
CA VAL A 32 -5.90 -3.72 -20.65
C VAL A 32 -4.54 -4.00 -20.00
N ARG A 33 -4.01 -3.08 -19.18
CA ARG A 33 -2.73 -3.28 -18.49
C ARG A 33 -2.84 -4.32 -17.39
N PHE A 34 -3.89 -4.23 -16.56
CA PHE A 34 -4.11 -5.11 -15.42
C PHE A 34 -4.25 -6.56 -15.89
N THR A 35 -5.18 -6.84 -16.81
CA THR A 35 -5.43 -8.21 -17.32
C THR A 35 -4.22 -8.78 -18.05
N ALA A 36 -3.48 -7.96 -18.82
CA ALA A 36 -2.27 -8.42 -19.49
C ALA A 36 -1.16 -8.79 -18.50
N ILE A 37 -0.90 -7.94 -17.49
CA ILE A 37 0.13 -8.18 -16.49
C ILE A 37 -0.25 -9.38 -15.60
N THR A 38 -1.48 -9.44 -15.09
CA THR A 38 -1.92 -10.54 -14.23
C THR A 38 -2.01 -11.85 -14.99
N SER A 39 -2.45 -11.86 -16.26
CA SER A 39 -2.40 -13.05 -17.12
C SER A 39 -0.97 -13.55 -17.31
N ALA A 40 0.00 -12.65 -17.58
CA ALA A 40 1.40 -13.01 -17.74
C ALA A 40 2.03 -13.54 -16.45
N ILE A 41 1.78 -12.90 -15.31
CA ILE A 41 2.26 -13.36 -13.99
C ILE A 41 1.66 -14.74 -13.68
N SER A 42 0.36 -14.92 -13.86
CA SER A 42 -0.30 -16.22 -13.64
C SER A 42 0.26 -17.31 -14.57
N LEU A 43 0.59 -16.99 -15.83
CA LEU A 43 1.23 -17.92 -16.75
C LEU A 43 2.61 -18.36 -16.26
N VAL A 44 3.43 -17.41 -15.78
CA VAL A 44 4.75 -17.73 -15.22
C VAL A 44 4.61 -18.60 -13.99
N LEU A 45 3.73 -18.25 -13.07
CA LEU A 45 3.53 -19.03 -11.85
C LEU A 45 3.00 -20.43 -12.16
N ALA A 46 2.10 -20.56 -13.14
CA ALA A 46 1.65 -21.85 -13.63
C ALA A 46 2.83 -22.68 -14.12
N LEU A 47 3.71 -22.10 -14.94
CA LEU A 47 4.92 -22.77 -15.44
C LEU A 47 5.89 -23.13 -14.31
N VAL A 48 6.13 -22.25 -13.35
CA VAL A 48 6.99 -22.51 -12.19
C VAL A 48 6.47 -23.73 -11.41
N PHE A 49 5.16 -23.77 -11.11
CA PHE A 49 4.55 -24.90 -10.42
C PHE A 49 4.54 -26.19 -11.25
N PHE A 50 4.33 -26.06 -12.56
CA PHE A 50 4.40 -27.18 -13.50
C PHE A 50 5.78 -27.84 -13.48
N VAL A 51 6.85 -27.05 -13.49
CA VAL A 51 8.23 -27.54 -13.40
C VAL A 51 8.49 -28.13 -12.02
N ALA A 52 8.07 -27.43 -10.96
CA ALA A 52 8.28 -27.86 -9.59
C ALA A 52 7.55 -29.16 -9.22
N TYR A 53 6.47 -29.52 -9.93
CA TYR A 53 5.77 -30.81 -9.76
C TYR A 53 6.68 -32.04 -9.99
N ASN A 54 7.81 -31.87 -10.68
CA ASN A 54 8.85 -32.89 -10.84
C ASN A 54 8.34 -34.22 -11.44
N TRP A 55 7.83 -34.15 -12.67
CA TRP A 55 7.28 -35.25 -13.47
C TRP A 55 8.04 -36.58 -13.38
N MET A 56 7.56 -37.54 -12.58
CA MET A 56 8.24 -38.83 -12.39
C MET A 56 8.33 -39.67 -13.69
N ALA A 57 7.33 -39.55 -14.58
CA ALA A 57 7.30 -40.29 -15.84
C ALA A 57 8.21 -39.71 -16.94
N LEU A 58 8.68 -38.47 -16.80
CA LEU A 58 9.57 -37.83 -17.78
C LEU A 58 11.04 -38.13 -17.42
N GLY A 59 11.78 -38.66 -18.40
CA GLY A 59 13.24 -38.78 -18.29
C GLY A 59 13.91 -37.41 -18.15
N LYS A 60 15.16 -37.39 -17.66
CA LYS A 60 15.93 -36.15 -17.41
C LYS A 60 15.94 -35.21 -18.62
N LEU A 61 16.23 -35.75 -19.80
CA LEU A 61 16.26 -34.99 -21.06
C LEU A 61 14.90 -34.37 -21.41
N GLY A 62 13.80 -35.07 -21.15
CA GLY A 62 12.46 -34.54 -21.39
C GLY A 62 12.11 -33.37 -20.46
N LYS A 63 12.52 -33.44 -19.18
CA LYS A 63 12.33 -32.35 -18.22
C LYS A 63 13.08 -31.08 -18.64
N PHE A 64 14.36 -31.20 -18.98
CA PHE A 64 15.16 -30.06 -19.43
C PHE A 64 14.68 -29.53 -20.78
N GLY A 65 14.45 -30.41 -21.75
CA GLY A 65 13.96 -30.02 -23.08
C GLY A 65 12.64 -29.27 -23.03
N LEU A 66 11.73 -29.61 -22.11
CA LEU A 66 10.46 -28.89 -21.92
C LEU A 66 10.68 -27.44 -21.45
N VAL A 67 11.52 -27.24 -20.42
CA VAL A 67 11.78 -25.91 -19.85
C VAL A 67 12.62 -25.06 -20.80
N GLU A 68 13.62 -25.65 -21.45
CA GLU A 68 14.44 -25.00 -22.47
C GLU A 68 13.61 -24.60 -23.69
N ALA A 69 12.70 -25.45 -24.16
CA ALA A 69 11.78 -25.10 -25.25
C ALA A 69 10.88 -23.91 -24.86
N ALA A 70 10.36 -23.87 -23.63
CA ALA A 70 9.58 -22.74 -23.13
C ALA A 70 10.42 -21.44 -23.08
N LEU A 71 11.68 -21.52 -22.67
CA LEU A 71 12.61 -20.39 -22.68
C LEU A 71 12.86 -19.89 -24.11
N VAL A 72 13.18 -20.79 -25.04
CA VAL A 72 13.43 -20.46 -26.44
C VAL A 72 12.21 -19.81 -27.08
N LEU A 73 11.01 -20.37 -26.88
CA LEU A 73 9.76 -19.79 -27.39
C LEU A 73 9.51 -18.37 -26.83
N THR A 74 9.84 -18.14 -25.56
CA THR A 74 9.69 -16.82 -24.92
C THR A 74 10.66 -15.80 -25.54
N VAL A 75 11.92 -16.19 -25.74
CA VAL A 75 12.96 -15.34 -26.34
C VAL A 75 12.66 -15.07 -27.82
N LEU A 76 12.22 -16.08 -28.58
CA LEU A 76 11.76 -15.90 -29.95
C LEU A 76 10.55 -14.98 -30.03
N GLY A 77 9.60 -15.11 -29.11
CA GLY A 77 8.46 -14.19 -28.98
C GLY A 77 8.92 -12.74 -28.77
N TYR A 78 9.91 -12.53 -27.91
CA TYR A 78 10.53 -11.22 -27.71
C TYR A 78 11.17 -10.70 -29.02
N ALA A 79 11.99 -11.53 -29.68
CA ALA A 79 12.68 -11.13 -30.91
C ALA A 79 11.70 -10.77 -32.03
N LEU A 80 10.62 -11.55 -32.21
CA LEU A 80 9.57 -11.27 -33.19
C LEU A 80 8.82 -9.97 -32.89
N LEU A 81 8.49 -9.70 -31.62
CA LEU A 81 7.83 -8.47 -31.22
C LEU A 81 8.73 -7.24 -31.32
N ALA A 82 10.02 -7.40 -30.98
CA ALA A 82 11.03 -6.37 -31.15
C ALA A 82 11.22 -6.04 -32.64
N HIS A 83 11.35 -7.05 -33.49
CA HIS A 83 11.51 -6.89 -34.94
C HIS A 83 10.29 -6.21 -35.58
N LYS A 84 9.07 -6.60 -35.19
CA LYS A 84 7.83 -5.98 -35.71
C LYS A 84 7.50 -4.63 -35.08
N GLY A 85 8.25 -4.16 -34.08
CA GLY A 85 7.95 -2.92 -33.35
C GLY A 85 6.60 -2.92 -32.60
N LEU A 86 6.00 -4.10 -32.40
CA LEU A 86 4.68 -4.25 -31.81
C LEU A 86 4.74 -4.44 -30.29
N PHE A 87 3.70 -3.97 -29.59
CA PHE A 87 3.48 -4.16 -28.16
C PHE A 87 4.69 -3.79 -27.28
N LYS A 88 5.00 -2.48 -27.18
CA LYS A 88 6.12 -1.93 -26.38
C LYS A 88 6.15 -2.39 -24.91
N LEU A 89 4.99 -2.72 -24.31
CA LEU A 89 4.90 -3.29 -22.96
C LEU A 89 5.15 -4.81 -22.92
N GLY A 90 4.85 -5.54 -23.99
CA GLY A 90 5.01 -7.00 -24.06
C GLY A 90 6.47 -7.43 -24.16
N GLN A 91 7.32 -6.62 -24.80
CA GLN A 91 8.75 -6.89 -24.95
C GLN A 91 9.50 -7.03 -23.61
N PRO A 92 9.52 -6.02 -22.71
CA PRO A 92 10.18 -6.16 -21.42
C PRO A 92 9.52 -7.21 -20.51
N LEU A 93 8.22 -7.47 -20.69
CA LEU A 93 7.49 -8.50 -19.95
C LEU A 93 7.95 -9.91 -20.36
N LEU A 94 8.18 -10.17 -21.65
CA LEU A 94 8.74 -11.45 -22.11
C LEU A 94 10.17 -11.67 -21.60
N LEU A 95 10.98 -10.62 -21.49
CA LEU A 95 12.31 -10.73 -20.88
C LEU A 95 12.24 -10.99 -19.37
N LEU A 96 11.23 -10.44 -18.69
CA LEU A 96 10.93 -10.80 -17.29
C LEU A 96 10.53 -12.27 -17.17
N ILE A 97 9.66 -12.76 -18.05
CA ILE A 97 9.24 -14.17 -18.12
C ILE A 97 10.47 -15.06 -18.37
N ALA A 98 11.30 -14.74 -19.36
CA ALA A 98 12.53 -15.49 -19.66
C ALA A 98 13.49 -15.54 -18.46
N SER A 99 13.62 -14.42 -17.74
CA SER A 99 14.44 -14.35 -16.52
C SER A 99 13.89 -15.26 -15.41
N LEU A 100 12.57 -15.36 -15.26
CA LEU A 100 11.93 -16.26 -14.28
C LEU A 100 12.03 -17.74 -14.70
N ILE A 101 11.84 -18.05 -15.99
CA ILE A 101 12.04 -19.40 -16.54
C ILE A 101 13.48 -19.87 -16.34
N THR A 102 14.46 -18.97 -16.50
CA THR A 102 15.87 -19.27 -16.21
C THR A 102 16.06 -19.73 -14.76
N GLY A 103 15.38 -19.08 -13.81
CA GLY A 103 15.36 -19.51 -12.40
C GLY A 103 14.71 -20.88 -12.21
N SER A 104 13.58 -21.14 -12.88
CA SER A 104 12.92 -22.46 -12.87
C SER A 104 13.79 -23.57 -13.43
N LEU A 105 14.57 -23.28 -14.49
CA LEU A 105 15.53 -24.23 -15.08
C LEU A 105 16.63 -24.58 -14.07
N LEU A 106 17.18 -23.59 -13.36
CA LEU A 106 18.18 -23.83 -12.32
C LEU A 106 17.60 -24.58 -11.11
N ALA A 107 16.37 -24.28 -10.71
CA ALA A 107 15.67 -25.04 -9.68
C ALA A 107 15.48 -26.51 -10.10
N LEU A 108 15.14 -26.74 -11.38
CA LEU A 108 15.04 -28.10 -11.95
C LEU A 108 16.39 -28.84 -11.92
N VAL A 109 17.52 -28.16 -12.18
CA VAL A 109 18.86 -28.75 -11.97
C VAL A 109 19.02 -29.19 -10.52
N GLY A 110 18.67 -28.33 -9.57
CA GLY A 110 18.67 -28.63 -8.14
C GLY A 110 17.85 -29.87 -7.77
N GLN A 111 16.68 -30.03 -8.38
CA GLN A 111 15.80 -31.17 -8.17
C GLN A 111 16.31 -32.47 -8.81
N VAL A 112 16.72 -32.42 -10.08
CA VAL A 112 17.11 -33.61 -10.86
C VAL A 112 18.45 -34.20 -10.40
N TYR A 113 19.38 -33.35 -10.00
CA TYR A 113 20.71 -33.75 -9.53
C TYR A 113 20.87 -33.69 -8.01
N GLN A 114 19.81 -33.34 -7.28
CA GLN A 114 19.79 -33.29 -5.81
C GLN A 114 20.87 -32.37 -5.20
N THR A 115 21.27 -31.31 -5.92
CA THR A 115 22.29 -30.36 -5.45
C THR A 115 21.77 -29.37 -4.39
N GLY A 116 20.56 -29.60 -3.86
CA GLY A 116 19.86 -28.72 -2.92
C GLY A 116 19.38 -27.44 -3.58
N ALA A 117 18.06 -27.18 -3.58
CA ALA A 117 17.48 -25.97 -4.17
C ALA A 117 17.91 -24.67 -3.43
N ASP A 118 18.38 -24.80 -2.19
CA ASP A 118 18.80 -23.69 -1.31
C ASP A 118 20.29 -23.34 -1.44
N SER A 119 20.98 -23.88 -2.46
CA SER A 119 22.38 -23.59 -2.72
C SER A 119 22.58 -22.16 -3.23
N TRP A 120 23.46 -21.41 -2.58
CA TRP A 120 23.83 -20.04 -2.99
C TRP A 120 24.29 -19.94 -4.45
N GLN A 121 24.88 -21.03 -4.97
CA GLN A 121 25.36 -21.16 -6.35
C GLN A 121 24.22 -21.08 -7.37
N LEU A 122 23.03 -21.62 -7.06
CA LEU A 122 21.87 -21.55 -7.94
C LEU A 122 21.37 -20.12 -8.07
N PHE A 123 21.26 -19.40 -6.95
CA PHE A 123 20.87 -17.98 -6.97
C PHE A 123 21.93 -17.09 -7.65
N PHE A 124 23.21 -17.37 -7.43
CA PHE A 124 24.30 -16.65 -8.11
C PHE A 124 24.29 -16.91 -9.61
N GLY A 125 24.23 -18.17 -10.01
CA GLY A 125 24.14 -18.59 -11.41
C GLY A 125 22.92 -17.98 -12.08
N TRP A 126 21.79 -17.91 -11.37
CA TRP A 126 20.59 -17.23 -11.84
C TRP A 126 20.86 -15.75 -12.10
N ALA A 127 21.44 -15.04 -11.13
CA ALA A 127 21.78 -13.63 -11.28
C ALA A 127 22.70 -13.37 -12.48
N VAL A 128 23.70 -14.25 -12.71
CA VAL A 128 24.63 -14.16 -13.84
C VAL A 128 23.93 -14.39 -15.18
N LEU A 129 23.13 -15.46 -15.29
CA LEU A 129 22.47 -15.84 -16.54
C LEU A 129 21.43 -14.82 -17.01
N ILE A 130 20.86 -14.02 -16.10
CA ILE A 130 19.87 -13.00 -16.47
C ILE A 130 20.45 -11.62 -16.79
N ILE A 131 21.77 -11.41 -16.65
CA ILE A 131 22.42 -10.11 -16.93
C ILE A 131 22.05 -9.57 -18.33
N PRO A 132 22.10 -10.37 -19.42
CA PRO A 132 21.73 -9.88 -20.75
C PRO A 132 20.28 -9.38 -20.79
N TRP A 133 19.35 -10.12 -20.17
CA TRP A 133 17.93 -9.76 -20.13
C TRP A 133 17.69 -8.46 -19.35
N VAL A 134 18.36 -8.30 -18.20
CA VAL A 134 18.25 -7.13 -17.33
C VAL A 134 18.72 -5.86 -18.05
N ILE A 135 19.84 -5.94 -18.77
CA ILE A 135 20.41 -4.82 -19.52
C ILE A 135 19.50 -4.43 -20.70
N VAL A 136 19.04 -5.42 -21.49
CA VAL A 136 18.23 -5.19 -22.69
C VAL A 136 16.83 -4.67 -22.34
N ALA A 137 16.19 -5.25 -21.33
CA ALA A 137 14.81 -4.90 -20.97
C ALA A 137 14.66 -3.47 -20.43
N ARG A 138 15.73 -2.91 -19.83
CA ARG A 138 15.73 -1.60 -19.16
C ARG A 138 14.56 -1.40 -18.18
N LEU A 139 14.06 -2.52 -17.64
CA LEU A 139 12.91 -2.56 -16.75
C LEU A 139 13.40 -2.47 -15.30
N PRO A 140 12.99 -1.47 -14.51
CA PRO A 140 13.43 -1.35 -13.11
C PRO A 140 13.10 -2.57 -12.25
N ALA A 141 11.99 -3.27 -12.54
CA ALA A 141 11.63 -4.51 -11.85
C ALA A 141 12.66 -5.64 -12.05
N LEU A 142 13.28 -5.73 -13.24
CA LEU A 142 14.32 -6.72 -13.50
C LEU A 142 15.63 -6.41 -12.76
N TRP A 143 15.98 -5.13 -12.62
CA TRP A 143 17.11 -4.71 -11.80
C TRP A 143 16.89 -5.02 -10.31
N LEU A 144 15.66 -4.85 -9.81
CA LEU A 144 15.31 -5.23 -8.44
C LEU A 144 15.35 -6.75 -8.23
N LEU A 145 14.86 -7.54 -9.20
CA LEU A 145 15.01 -9.00 -9.19
C LEU A 145 16.49 -9.38 -9.11
N TRP A 146 17.31 -8.83 -10.00
CA TRP A 146 18.75 -9.10 -10.04
C TRP A 146 19.45 -8.73 -8.73
N LEU A 147 19.19 -7.54 -8.17
CA LEU A 147 19.74 -7.12 -6.88
C LEU A 147 19.26 -8.04 -5.74
N GLY A 148 18.00 -8.48 -5.78
CA GLY A 148 17.44 -9.46 -4.85
C GLY A 148 18.17 -10.80 -4.92
N LEU A 149 18.48 -11.31 -6.11
CA LEU A 149 19.23 -12.55 -6.31
C LEU A 149 20.66 -12.45 -5.77
N ILE A 150 21.34 -11.32 -5.99
CA ILE A 150 22.67 -11.08 -5.42
C ILE A 150 22.62 -11.07 -3.88
N ASN A 151 21.63 -10.38 -3.29
CA ASN A 151 21.43 -10.39 -1.83
C ASN A 151 21.16 -11.80 -1.30
N LEU A 152 20.24 -12.55 -1.92
CA LEU A 152 19.90 -13.92 -1.52
C LEU A 152 21.08 -14.87 -1.66
N SER A 153 21.80 -14.81 -2.77
CA SER A 153 23.00 -15.61 -2.99
C SER A 153 24.04 -15.35 -1.90
N PHE A 154 24.31 -14.08 -1.58
CA PHE A 154 25.25 -13.75 -0.51
C PHE A 154 24.77 -14.21 0.87
N LEU A 155 23.46 -14.10 1.16
CA LEU A 155 22.87 -14.59 2.40
C LEU A 155 23.03 -16.10 2.56
N PHE A 156 22.78 -16.89 1.51
CA PHE A 156 22.96 -18.33 1.56
C PHE A 156 24.43 -18.73 1.59
N TYR A 157 25.29 -18.01 0.86
CA TYR A 157 26.74 -18.25 0.88
C TYR A 157 27.29 -18.08 2.29
N THR A 158 26.93 -16.97 2.94
CA THR A 158 27.40 -16.69 4.30
C THR A 158 26.84 -17.68 5.32
N SER A 159 25.58 -18.11 5.20
CA SER A 159 25.03 -19.16 6.05
C SER A 159 25.73 -20.53 5.88
N ALA A 160 26.24 -20.84 4.69
CA ALA A 160 27.01 -22.06 4.45
C ALA A 160 28.48 -21.92 4.92
N ALA A 161 29.07 -20.74 4.76
CA ALA A 161 30.47 -20.47 5.09
C ALA A 161 30.72 -20.21 6.59
N SER A 162 29.69 -19.81 7.35
CA SER A 162 29.79 -19.56 8.80
C SER A 162 30.27 -20.77 9.60
N PHE A 163 30.13 -21.99 9.05
CA PHE A 163 30.65 -23.22 9.63
C PHE A 163 32.19 -23.23 9.75
N PHE A 164 32.91 -22.47 8.92
CA PHE A 164 34.38 -22.50 8.84
C PHE A 164 35.08 -21.35 9.58
N VAL A 165 34.35 -20.47 10.28
CA VAL A 165 34.92 -19.25 10.88
C VAL A 165 34.98 -19.35 12.40
N THR A 166 36.13 -18.99 12.96
CA THR A 166 36.47 -19.10 14.39
C THR A 166 35.74 -18.09 15.28
N SER A 167 35.24 -16.96 14.73
CA SER A 167 34.42 -15.99 15.46
C SER A 167 33.10 -15.69 14.73
N ALA A 168 32.00 -16.25 15.24
CA ALA A 168 30.65 -16.05 14.68
C ALA A 168 30.26 -14.56 14.59
N VAL A 169 30.65 -13.76 15.59
CA VAL A 169 30.29 -12.33 15.68
C VAL A 169 30.99 -11.49 14.61
N SER A 170 32.29 -11.70 14.37
CA SER A 170 33.03 -10.96 13.32
C SER A 170 32.51 -11.29 11.93
N PHE A 171 32.10 -12.54 11.72
CA PHE A 171 31.52 -12.99 10.47
C PHE A 171 30.14 -12.36 10.21
N ASP A 172 29.28 -12.28 11.23
CA ASP A 172 27.98 -11.60 11.14
C ASP A 172 28.14 -10.10 10.88
N LEU A 173 29.12 -9.44 11.49
CA LEU A 173 29.45 -8.05 11.19
C LEU A 173 29.84 -7.87 9.71
N LEU A 174 30.77 -8.71 9.22
CA LEU A 174 31.21 -8.66 7.83
C LEU A 174 30.04 -8.89 6.87
N ARG A 175 29.17 -9.85 7.17
CA ARG A 175 27.95 -10.10 6.41
C ARG A 175 27.07 -8.85 6.32
N LEU A 176 26.81 -8.18 7.44
CA LEU A 176 26.00 -6.95 7.48
C LEU A 176 26.68 -5.80 6.72
N LEU A 177 28.00 -5.64 6.83
CA LEU A 177 28.78 -4.63 6.12
C LEU A 177 28.68 -4.82 4.61
N VAL A 178 28.89 -6.05 4.13
CA VAL A 178 28.85 -6.36 2.69
C VAL A 178 27.45 -6.16 2.13
N LEU A 179 26.40 -6.63 2.81
CA LEU A 179 25.01 -6.40 2.38
C LEU A 179 24.66 -4.91 2.34
N THR A 180 25.10 -4.15 3.34
CA THR A 180 24.90 -2.69 3.35
C THR A 180 25.64 -2.03 2.19
N ALA A 181 26.88 -2.43 1.93
CA ALA A 181 27.70 -1.90 0.84
C ALA A 181 27.12 -2.20 -0.55
N ILE A 182 26.68 -3.45 -0.81
CA ILE A 182 26.06 -3.86 -2.08
C ILE A 182 24.81 -3.02 -2.38
N ASN A 183 23.92 -2.90 -1.39
CA ASN A 183 22.68 -2.14 -1.58
C ASN A 183 22.96 -0.62 -1.70
N LEU A 184 23.94 -0.10 -0.95
CA LEU A 184 24.33 1.31 -1.04
C LEU A 184 24.94 1.62 -2.41
N LEU A 185 25.79 0.74 -2.93
CA LEU A 185 26.35 0.85 -4.28
C LEU A 185 25.25 0.83 -5.34
N ALA A 186 24.29 -0.08 -5.21
CA ALA A 186 23.13 -0.13 -6.11
C ALA A 186 22.31 1.18 -6.07
N LEU A 187 22.12 1.78 -4.89
CA LEU A 187 21.46 3.08 -4.75
C LEU A 187 22.25 4.19 -5.44
N VAL A 188 23.57 4.24 -5.22
CA VAL A 188 24.46 5.23 -5.85
C VAL A 188 24.45 5.10 -7.37
N MET A 189 24.59 3.88 -7.90
CA MET A 189 24.52 3.61 -9.34
C MET A 189 23.15 3.97 -9.92
N GLY A 190 22.07 3.65 -9.21
CA GLY A 190 20.72 4.05 -9.60
C GLY A 190 20.56 5.57 -9.68
N LEU A 191 21.07 6.30 -8.68
CA LEU A 191 21.06 7.76 -8.68
C LEU A 191 21.86 8.36 -9.85
N MET A 192 22.95 7.71 -10.28
CA MET A 192 23.72 8.11 -11.46
C MET A 192 22.96 7.82 -12.76
N ALA A 193 22.38 6.63 -12.91
CA ALA A 193 21.66 6.23 -14.12
C ALA A 193 20.42 7.09 -14.42
N PHE A 194 19.76 7.61 -13.38
CA PHE A 194 18.62 8.53 -13.53
C PHE A 194 19.02 10.01 -13.60
N LYS A 195 20.31 10.35 -13.49
CA LYS A 195 20.82 11.73 -13.50
C LYS A 195 20.69 12.40 -14.87
N ASP A 196 21.01 11.68 -15.95
CA ASP A 196 21.15 12.26 -17.30
C ASP A 196 19.83 12.39 -18.08
N LYS A 197 18.74 11.78 -17.58
CA LYS A 197 17.39 11.92 -18.17
C LYS A 197 16.55 13.03 -17.52
N ALA A 198 17.14 13.81 -16.61
CA ALA A 198 16.45 14.82 -15.84
C ALA A 198 16.60 16.21 -16.49
N GLN A 199 15.59 16.65 -17.26
CA GLN A 199 15.52 18.05 -17.70
C GLN A 199 15.44 19.02 -16.50
N PRO A 200 16.03 20.24 -16.59
CA PRO A 200 16.54 20.98 -15.43
C PRO A 200 15.58 21.98 -14.76
N LYS A 201 14.32 22.10 -15.18
CA LYS A 201 13.44 23.18 -14.69
C LYS A 201 12.03 22.70 -14.38
N LEU A 202 11.80 22.23 -13.15
CA LEU A 202 10.69 22.66 -12.28
C LEU A 202 10.73 21.90 -10.95
N SER A 203 10.35 22.63 -9.91
CA SER A 203 10.20 22.27 -8.49
C SER A 203 9.58 20.89 -8.21
N SER A 204 10.09 20.24 -7.14
CA SER A 204 9.55 19.04 -6.48
C SER A 204 9.57 17.74 -7.29
N ARG A 205 10.77 17.23 -7.61
CA ARG A 205 10.93 15.95 -8.33
C ARG A 205 11.16 14.79 -7.37
N SER A 206 10.14 13.96 -7.18
CA SER A 206 10.27 12.66 -6.50
C SER A 206 11.20 11.74 -7.29
N LEU A 207 12.01 10.95 -6.57
CA LEU A 207 12.87 9.94 -7.17
C LEU A 207 12.01 8.85 -7.84
N HIS A 208 12.62 8.11 -8.77
CA HIS A 208 11.95 6.96 -9.36
C HIS A 208 11.65 5.92 -8.27
N TRP A 209 10.46 5.28 -8.31
CA TRP A 209 9.97 4.39 -7.23
C TRP A 209 10.96 3.29 -6.82
N SER A 210 11.72 2.75 -7.79
CA SER A 210 12.74 1.73 -7.56
C SER A 210 13.86 2.20 -6.64
N LEU A 211 14.23 3.49 -6.67
CA LEU A 211 15.27 4.04 -5.80
C LEU A 211 14.80 4.12 -4.35
N TYR A 212 13.51 4.40 -4.10
CA TYR A 212 12.95 4.33 -2.76
C TYR A 212 12.97 2.91 -2.20
N LEU A 213 12.69 1.88 -3.02
CA LEU A 213 12.81 0.49 -2.59
C LEU A 213 14.24 0.08 -2.25
N ILE A 214 15.22 0.48 -3.08
CA ILE A 214 16.64 0.22 -2.79
C ILE A 214 17.04 0.97 -1.51
N ALA A 215 16.61 2.22 -1.33
CA ALA A 215 16.89 2.97 -0.11
C ALA A 215 16.28 2.32 1.14
N ILE A 216 15.07 1.75 1.07
CA ILE A 216 14.49 0.96 2.17
C ILE A 216 15.38 -0.25 2.48
N ALA A 217 15.87 -0.97 1.46
CA ALA A 217 16.79 -2.09 1.67
C ALA A 217 18.12 -1.65 2.31
N VAL A 218 18.70 -0.54 1.86
CA VAL A 218 19.90 0.06 2.48
C VAL A 218 19.64 0.41 3.94
N MET A 219 18.54 1.10 4.22
CA MET A 219 18.18 1.52 5.57
C MET A 219 17.88 0.33 6.49
N PHE A 220 17.29 -0.75 5.97
CA PHE A 220 17.09 -2.00 6.71
C PHE A 220 18.43 -2.60 7.16
N TRP A 221 19.37 -2.81 6.22
CA TRP A 221 20.68 -3.38 6.55
C TRP A 221 21.53 -2.45 7.42
N ALA A 222 21.52 -1.15 7.14
CA ALA A 222 22.22 -0.16 7.95
C ALA A 222 21.66 -0.08 9.37
N THR A 223 20.33 -0.11 9.56
CA THR A 223 19.74 -0.13 10.90
C THR A 223 20.17 -1.38 11.66
N ARG A 224 20.25 -2.55 11.00
CA ARG A 224 20.80 -3.77 11.63
C ARG A 224 22.27 -3.61 12.03
N LEU A 225 23.10 -2.88 11.28
CA LEU A 225 24.47 -2.53 11.71
C LEU A 225 24.49 -1.68 13.00
N GLY A 226 23.59 -0.70 13.11
CA GLY A 226 23.46 0.10 14.33
C GLY A 226 22.96 -0.71 15.54
N LEU A 227 22.10 -1.70 15.29
CA LEU A 227 21.59 -2.61 16.33
C LEU A 227 22.58 -3.72 16.72
N PHE A 228 23.46 -4.11 15.80
CA PHE A 228 24.48 -5.15 16.03
C PHE A 228 25.33 -4.84 17.28
N SER A 229 25.80 -3.60 17.40
CA SER A 229 26.56 -3.09 18.56
C SER A 229 25.83 -3.17 19.89
N VAL A 230 24.51 -3.31 19.87
CA VAL A 230 23.66 -3.26 21.06
C VAL A 230 23.30 -4.67 21.55
N PHE A 231 23.03 -5.60 20.62
CA PHE A 231 22.62 -6.96 20.96
C PHE A 231 23.78 -7.94 21.17
N LEU A 232 24.89 -7.75 20.48
CA LEU A 232 26.05 -8.65 20.51
C LEU A 232 27.24 -7.93 21.16
N PHE A 233 27.00 -7.25 22.28
CA PHE A 233 27.98 -6.36 22.92
C PHE A 233 29.30 -7.08 23.22
N GLU A 234 30.23 -7.00 22.28
CA GLU A 234 31.61 -7.42 22.47
C GLU A 234 32.44 -6.22 22.89
N LYS A 235 33.31 -6.41 23.88
CA LYS A 235 34.32 -5.42 24.29
C LYS A 235 35.42 -5.19 23.22
N GLY A 236 35.28 -5.79 22.04
CA GLY A 236 36.23 -5.76 20.94
C GLY A 236 35.95 -4.67 19.90
N VAL A 237 36.73 -4.70 18.81
CA VAL A 237 36.68 -3.71 17.70
C VAL A 237 35.40 -3.79 16.85
N ALA A 238 34.61 -4.84 16.96
CA ALA A 238 33.41 -5.05 16.16
C ALA A 238 32.34 -3.96 16.39
N THR A 239 32.11 -3.59 17.66
CA THR A 239 31.15 -2.57 18.09
C THR A 239 31.44 -1.18 17.52
N PRO A 240 32.67 -0.60 17.65
CA PRO A 240 32.96 0.69 17.05
C PRO A 240 32.93 0.66 15.51
N ILE A 241 33.31 -0.46 14.88
CA ILE A 241 33.23 -0.61 13.42
C ILE A 241 31.76 -0.59 12.95
N SER A 242 30.88 -1.32 13.62
CA SER A 242 29.46 -1.38 13.23
C SER A 242 28.78 -0.02 13.36
N LEU A 243 29.05 0.70 14.47
CA LEU A 243 28.54 2.06 14.70
C LEU A 243 29.11 3.06 13.70
N ALA A 244 30.41 3.00 13.40
CA ALA A 244 31.04 3.87 12.41
C ALA A 244 30.46 3.64 11.01
N ALA A 245 30.23 2.38 10.63
CA ALA A 245 29.62 2.03 9.36
C ALA A 245 28.16 2.52 9.27
N TRP A 246 27.36 2.30 10.32
CA TRP A 246 26.00 2.84 10.40
C TRP A 246 25.99 4.37 10.31
N ALA A 247 26.83 5.05 11.08
CA ALA A 247 26.95 6.51 11.06
C ALA A 247 27.41 7.02 9.68
N GLY A 248 28.29 6.29 8.99
CA GLY A 248 28.70 6.58 7.62
C GLY A 248 27.53 6.56 6.63
N VAL A 249 26.63 5.58 6.73
CA VAL A 249 25.42 5.52 5.90
C VAL A 249 24.47 6.68 6.23
N MET A 250 24.25 6.97 7.52
CA MET A 250 23.43 8.12 7.93
C MET A 250 24.01 9.44 7.42
N GLY A 251 25.34 9.60 7.51
CA GLY A 251 26.07 10.75 6.98
C GLY A 251 25.94 10.88 5.46
N PHE A 252 26.01 9.77 4.72
CA PHE A 252 25.75 9.76 3.27
C PHE A 252 24.32 10.19 2.95
N PHE A 253 23.31 9.65 3.63
CA PHE A 253 21.91 10.03 3.41
C PHE A 253 21.68 11.51 3.72
N TYR A 254 22.24 12.01 4.83
CA TYR A 254 22.21 13.43 5.17
C TYR A 254 22.88 14.28 4.08
N TRP A 255 24.12 13.98 3.70
CA TRP A 255 24.81 14.74 2.66
C TRP A 255 24.06 14.71 1.31
N ARG A 256 23.59 13.53 0.88
CA ARG A 256 22.96 13.35 -0.43
C ARG A 256 21.54 13.92 -0.51
N PHE A 257 20.75 13.73 0.56
CA PHE A 257 19.30 14.02 0.58
C PHE A 257 18.90 15.24 1.43
N TYR A 258 19.86 15.89 2.10
CA TYR A 258 19.66 17.20 2.72
C TYR A 258 20.52 18.27 2.06
N LYS A 259 21.84 18.05 1.87
CA LYS A 259 22.73 19.08 1.27
C LYS A 259 22.63 19.17 -0.26
N LYS A 260 22.63 18.04 -0.98
CA LYS A 260 22.64 18.03 -2.46
C LYS A 260 21.26 18.15 -3.10
N GLN A 261 20.28 17.44 -2.58
CA GLN A 261 18.91 17.42 -3.11
C GLN A 261 17.98 17.11 -1.95
N ILE A 262 17.05 17.99 -1.63
CA ILE A 262 16.18 17.73 -0.48
C ILE A 262 15.11 16.70 -0.87
N ASP A 263 15.15 15.52 -0.23
CA ASP A 263 14.11 14.49 -0.34
C ASP A 263 13.63 14.11 1.07
N LEU A 264 12.42 14.57 1.42
CA LEU A 264 11.86 14.39 2.74
C LEU A 264 11.56 12.93 3.09
N LEU A 265 11.25 12.06 2.12
CA LEU A 265 10.98 10.65 2.38
C LEU A 265 12.27 9.95 2.80
N MET A 266 13.37 10.20 2.09
CA MET A 266 14.69 9.67 2.44
C MET A 266 15.17 10.16 3.83
N LEU A 267 14.93 11.43 4.14
CA LEU A 267 15.27 11.98 5.46
C LEU A 267 14.36 11.44 6.58
N THR A 268 13.11 11.10 6.27
CA THR A 268 12.22 10.44 7.23
C THR A 268 12.69 9.02 7.54
N LEU A 269 13.17 8.28 6.53
CA LEU A 269 13.80 6.96 6.74
C LEU A 269 15.06 7.08 7.61
N LEU A 270 15.92 8.08 7.36
CA LEU A 270 17.09 8.37 8.19
C LEU A 270 16.67 8.62 9.65
N SER A 271 15.72 9.53 9.88
CA SER A 271 15.25 9.84 11.24
C SER A 271 14.66 8.60 11.93
N GLY A 272 13.90 7.78 11.21
CA GLY A 272 13.35 6.53 11.74
C GLY A 272 14.43 5.54 12.21
N SER A 273 15.50 5.37 11.42
CA SER A 273 16.64 4.52 11.81
C SER A 273 17.36 5.04 13.05
N VAL A 274 17.61 6.35 13.11
CA VAL A 274 18.24 7.00 14.27
C VAL A 274 17.39 6.85 15.52
N ILE A 275 16.08 7.13 15.45
CA ILE A 275 15.16 6.95 16.58
C ILE A 275 15.18 5.49 17.06
N LEU A 276 15.10 4.53 16.15
CA LEU A 276 15.06 3.11 16.50
C LEU A 276 16.35 2.68 17.20
N VAL A 277 17.52 2.98 16.63
CA VAL A 277 18.81 2.63 17.24
C VAL A 277 18.98 3.29 18.61
N LEU A 278 18.64 4.59 18.74
CA LEU A 278 18.71 5.30 20.02
C LEU A 278 17.77 4.70 21.08
N MET A 279 16.55 4.33 20.71
CA MET A 279 15.60 3.71 21.62
C MET A 279 16.07 2.33 22.10
N VAL A 280 16.63 1.52 21.20
CA VAL A 280 17.18 0.21 21.59
C VAL A 280 18.42 0.40 22.46
N MET A 281 19.31 1.34 22.14
CA MET A 281 20.44 1.69 23.03
C MET A 281 19.96 2.12 24.41
N ALA A 282 18.98 3.02 24.51
CA ALA A 282 18.43 3.44 25.78
C ALA A 282 17.78 2.28 26.57
N SER A 283 17.14 1.33 25.88
CA SER A 283 16.60 0.13 26.53
C SER A 283 17.67 -0.80 27.12
N GLN A 284 18.88 -0.82 26.55
CA GLN A 284 19.96 -1.66 27.07
C GLN A 284 20.82 -0.94 28.12
N TYR A 285 21.09 0.35 27.93
CA TYR A 285 22.05 1.09 28.77
C TYR A 285 21.40 2.00 29.82
N ILE A 286 20.11 2.35 29.68
CA ILE A 286 19.43 3.27 30.60
C ILE A 286 18.34 2.51 31.38
N ALA A 287 17.48 1.77 30.69
CA ALA A 287 16.33 1.08 31.31
C ALA A 287 16.71 0.16 32.50
N PRO A 288 17.81 -0.61 32.49
CA PRO A 288 18.17 -1.45 33.64
C PRO A 288 18.40 -0.68 34.93
N TYR A 289 18.81 0.59 34.86
CA TYR A 289 19.04 1.44 36.03
C TYR A 289 17.76 2.11 36.57
N LEU A 290 16.66 2.05 35.81
CA LEU A 290 15.40 2.73 36.14
C LEU A 290 14.35 1.82 36.79
N GLY A 291 14.59 0.50 36.83
CA GLY A 291 13.65 -0.48 37.39
C GLY A 291 12.26 -0.37 36.76
N ASP A 292 11.22 -0.35 37.59
CA ASP A 292 9.81 -0.30 37.15
C ASP A 292 9.46 0.99 36.39
N ALA A 293 10.22 2.09 36.60
CA ALA A 293 10.03 3.35 35.90
C ALA A 293 10.61 3.37 34.48
N ALA A 294 11.34 2.32 34.08
CA ALA A 294 12.00 2.25 32.79
C ALA A 294 11.05 2.51 31.61
N LEU A 295 9.90 1.83 31.58
CA LEU A 295 8.93 1.97 30.49
C LEU A 295 8.37 3.39 30.38
N PHE A 296 8.14 4.05 31.51
CA PHE A 296 7.68 5.44 31.55
C PHE A 296 8.73 6.40 30.98
N VAL A 297 9.97 6.32 31.46
CA VAL A 297 11.06 7.17 30.97
C VAL A 297 11.33 6.94 29.48
N MET A 298 11.28 5.68 29.03
CA MET A 298 11.43 5.32 27.62
C MET A 298 10.31 5.92 26.75
N ALA A 299 9.08 5.98 27.25
CA ALA A 299 8.00 6.66 26.55
C ALA A 299 8.33 8.16 26.35
N PHE A 300 8.75 8.86 27.41
CA PHE A 300 9.14 10.28 27.32
C PHE A 300 10.32 10.51 26.37
N LEU A 301 11.31 9.61 26.40
CA LEU A 301 12.45 9.67 25.48
C LEU A 301 12.00 9.54 24.02
N LEU A 302 11.12 8.58 23.71
CA LEU A 302 10.58 8.41 22.36
C LEU A 302 9.84 9.66 21.89
N ILE A 303 9.02 10.26 22.77
CA ILE A 303 8.30 11.50 22.49
C ILE A 303 9.27 12.63 22.17
N ALA A 304 10.29 12.81 23.01
CA ALA A 304 11.27 13.88 22.85
C ALA A 304 12.07 13.76 21.55
N VAL A 305 12.64 12.59 21.26
CA VAL A 305 13.48 12.38 20.06
C VAL A 305 12.63 12.47 18.79
N THR A 306 11.40 11.95 18.80
CA THR A 306 10.49 12.06 17.65
C THR A 306 10.08 13.52 17.41
N ALA A 307 9.76 14.27 18.46
CA ALA A 307 9.40 15.68 18.35
C ALA A 307 10.53 16.51 17.74
N LEU A 308 11.77 16.26 18.15
CA LEU A 308 12.96 16.91 17.58
C LEU A 308 13.10 16.59 16.09
N ALA A 309 13.05 15.30 15.71
CA ALA A 309 13.18 14.87 14.33
C ALA A 309 12.09 15.45 13.42
N VAL A 310 10.84 15.46 13.89
CA VAL A 310 9.70 15.96 13.12
C VAL A 310 9.74 17.47 13.00
N ASN A 311 10.11 18.20 14.06
CA ASN A 311 10.23 19.65 14.00
C ASN A 311 11.27 20.05 12.93
N TRP A 312 12.42 19.37 12.92
CA TRP A 312 13.44 19.54 11.89
C TRP A 312 12.91 19.23 10.47
N LEU A 313 12.21 18.11 10.26
CA LEU A 313 11.63 17.74 8.96
C LEU A 313 10.53 18.72 8.50
N ARG A 314 9.72 19.26 9.43
CA ARG A 314 8.69 20.26 9.13
C ARG A 314 9.31 21.58 8.70
N GLN A 315 10.32 22.06 9.43
CA GLN A 315 11.07 23.26 9.06
C GLN A 315 11.63 23.14 7.64
N LEU A 316 12.21 21.99 7.29
CA LEU A 316 12.67 21.73 5.93
C LEU A 316 11.56 21.75 4.89
N ASN A 317 10.40 21.14 5.18
CA ASN A 317 9.25 21.19 4.29
C ASN A 317 8.80 22.63 4.00
N HIS A 318 8.84 23.50 5.01
CA HIS A 318 8.52 24.91 4.86
C HIS A 318 9.55 25.63 3.98
N SER A 319 10.85 25.42 4.22
CA SER A 319 11.92 26.03 3.43
C SER A 319 11.88 25.66 1.94
N ILE A 320 11.44 24.42 1.60
CA ILE A 320 11.33 23.97 0.20
C ILE A 320 10.15 24.62 -0.52
N LYS A 321 9.06 24.94 0.18
CA LYS A 321 7.83 25.48 -0.42
C LYS A 321 7.84 27.01 -0.56
N GLN A 322 8.69 27.72 0.19
CA GLN A 322 8.80 29.19 0.14
C GLN A 322 9.67 29.84 -0.96
N PRO A 323 10.49 29.15 -1.80
CA PRO A 323 11.37 29.85 -2.74
C PRO A 323 10.65 30.44 -3.98
N SER A 324 9.34 30.20 -4.15
CA SER A 324 8.58 30.71 -5.31
C SER A 324 8.01 32.13 -5.13
N ALA A 325 7.95 32.68 -3.92
CA ALA A 325 7.32 33.98 -3.66
C ALA A 325 8.27 35.19 -3.84
N VAL A 326 9.58 34.99 -3.70
CA VAL A 326 10.58 36.09 -3.69
C VAL A 326 11.09 36.42 -5.10
N ALA A 327 10.98 35.51 -6.06
CA ALA A 327 11.47 35.70 -7.43
C ALA A 327 10.52 36.48 -8.37
N GLN A 328 9.31 36.86 -7.90
CA GLN A 328 8.36 37.67 -8.67
C GLN A 328 8.32 39.15 -8.23
N GLN A 329 9.16 39.57 -7.29
CA GLN A 329 9.19 40.94 -6.75
C GLN A 329 10.47 41.71 -7.10
N SER A 330 11.08 41.43 -8.26
CA SER A 330 12.15 42.26 -8.82
C SER A 330 11.53 43.26 -9.81
N PRO A 331 11.48 44.57 -9.53
CA PRO A 331 10.95 45.54 -10.49
C PRO A 331 12.03 45.84 -11.54
N GLU A 332 12.00 45.13 -12.66
CA GLU A 332 12.74 45.53 -13.87
C GLU A 332 11.87 46.44 -14.76
N PHE A 333 12.33 47.69 -14.89
CA PHE A 333 12.13 48.62 -16.00
C PHE A 333 10.71 49.03 -16.43
N LEU A 334 10.33 50.27 -16.08
CA LEU A 334 9.44 51.10 -16.91
C LEU A 334 10.17 52.39 -17.31
N PRO A 335 10.29 52.73 -18.61
CA PRO A 335 10.84 54.01 -19.04
C PRO A 335 9.86 55.15 -18.71
N GLN A 336 10.40 56.28 -18.27
CA GLN A 336 9.71 57.57 -18.16
C GLN A 336 9.07 57.96 -19.48
N LEU A 337 7.78 58.34 -19.47
CA LEU A 337 7.15 59.42 -20.25
C LEU A 337 5.61 59.25 -20.25
N LEU A 338 4.88 60.02 -19.42
CA LEU A 338 3.58 60.60 -19.77
C LEU A 338 3.18 61.67 -18.72
N PRO A 339 2.61 62.84 -19.09
CA PRO A 339 2.47 64.01 -18.21
C PRO A 339 1.27 63.93 -17.25
N GLU A 340 1.38 64.60 -16.09
CA GLU A 340 0.41 64.68 -14.98
C GLU A 340 -1.00 65.22 -15.32
N SER A 341 -1.26 65.69 -16.54
CA SER A 341 -2.48 66.42 -16.89
C SER A 341 -3.70 65.57 -17.25
N LEU A 342 -3.64 64.23 -17.12
CA LEU A 342 -4.78 63.33 -17.36
C LEU A 342 -5.36 62.69 -16.09
N LEU A 343 -4.81 62.98 -14.91
CA LEU A 343 -5.29 62.43 -13.64
C LEU A 343 -6.36 63.28 -12.92
N GLN A 344 -6.73 64.45 -13.46
CA GLN A 344 -7.59 65.41 -12.75
C GLN A 344 -9.05 65.49 -13.19
N THR A 345 -9.53 64.58 -14.04
CA THR A 345 -10.93 64.60 -14.51
C THR A 345 -11.56 63.23 -14.55
N THR A 346 -11.78 62.63 -13.37
CA THR A 346 -12.95 61.78 -13.05
C THR A 346 -12.86 61.39 -11.58
N ILE A 347 -13.12 62.34 -10.68
CA ILE A 347 -13.64 62.04 -9.35
C ILE A 347 -15.06 62.59 -9.38
N ASP A 348 -16.03 61.72 -9.63
CA ASP A 348 -17.29 61.73 -8.89
C ASP A 348 -18.21 60.58 -9.30
N SER A 349 -18.93 60.08 -8.30
CA SER A 349 -20.08 59.16 -8.33
C SER A 349 -19.85 57.68 -8.69
N GLY A 350 -19.77 56.86 -7.62
CA GLY A 350 -20.01 55.41 -7.70
C GLY A 350 -19.25 54.62 -6.64
N ALA A 351 -19.77 54.57 -5.42
CA ALA A 351 -19.22 53.79 -4.32
C ALA A 351 -19.12 52.30 -4.69
N VAL A 352 -17.90 51.84 -4.97
CA VAL A 352 -17.50 50.44 -4.85
C VAL A 352 -16.25 50.46 -3.99
N ASN A 353 -16.41 50.18 -2.70
CA ASN A 353 -15.30 49.81 -1.84
C ASN A 353 -14.70 48.53 -2.42
N VAL A 354 -13.69 48.67 -3.26
CA VAL A 354 -12.74 47.58 -3.51
C VAL A 354 -11.90 47.50 -2.24
N GLU A 355 -12.44 46.79 -1.26
CA GLU A 355 -11.66 46.24 -0.17
C GLU A 355 -10.62 45.35 -0.84
N VAL A 356 -9.40 45.87 -0.98
CA VAL A 356 -8.25 45.08 -1.39
C VAL A 356 -8.09 44.06 -0.28
N ASP A 357 -8.66 42.88 -0.51
CA ASP A 357 -8.50 41.71 0.34
C ASP A 357 -7.03 41.31 0.29
N ASN A 358 -6.22 41.99 1.10
CA ASN A 358 -4.90 41.55 1.50
C ASN A 358 -5.05 40.42 2.53
N SER A 359 -5.91 39.44 2.24
CA SER A 359 -5.84 38.15 2.92
C SER A 359 -4.53 37.51 2.46
N PRO A 360 -3.54 37.30 3.36
CA PRO A 360 -2.43 36.44 3.02
C PRO A 360 -3.07 35.08 2.72
N THR A 361 -3.04 34.68 1.45
CA THR A 361 -3.32 33.31 1.06
C THR A 361 -2.22 32.45 1.68
N HIS A 362 -2.38 32.13 2.97
CA HIS A 362 -1.61 31.12 3.65
C HIS A 362 -1.89 29.82 2.90
N SER A 363 -1.05 29.51 1.92
CA SER A 363 -0.97 28.18 1.34
C SER A 363 -0.61 27.24 2.49
N THR A 364 -1.64 26.62 3.08
CA THR A 364 -1.52 25.82 4.29
C THR A 364 -0.63 24.64 3.95
N VAL A 365 0.61 24.70 4.45
CA VAL A 365 1.64 23.71 4.17
C VAL A 365 1.22 22.39 4.83
N SER A 366 0.61 21.51 4.04
CA SER A 366 0.27 20.16 4.49
C SER A 366 1.56 19.38 4.80
N THR A 367 1.57 18.75 5.98
CA THR A 367 2.62 17.82 6.39
C THR A 367 2.52 16.55 5.55
N PRO A 368 3.62 16.07 4.93
CA PRO A 368 3.62 14.84 4.15
C PRO A 368 3.20 13.60 4.96
N TRP A 369 2.53 12.66 4.31
CA TRP A 369 1.93 11.47 4.95
C TRP A 369 2.94 10.60 5.70
N TYR A 370 4.20 10.48 5.23
CA TYR A 370 5.22 9.67 5.89
C TYR A 370 5.75 10.32 7.19
N ILE A 371 5.72 11.65 7.31
CA ILE A 371 6.01 12.35 8.57
C ILE A 371 4.86 12.14 9.55
N GLN A 372 3.61 12.14 9.05
CA GLN A 372 2.44 11.81 9.86
C GLN A 372 2.52 10.36 10.35
N LEU A 373 2.89 9.41 9.48
CA LEU A 373 3.11 8.01 9.84
C LEU A 373 4.15 7.88 10.96
N LEU A 374 5.29 8.55 10.84
CA LEU A 374 6.33 8.54 11.88
C LEU A 374 5.79 9.06 13.22
N LEU A 375 5.03 10.17 13.22
CA LEU A 375 4.40 10.72 14.42
C LEU A 375 3.37 9.78 15.04
N THR A 376 2.51 9.18 14.21
CA THR A 376 1.47 8.27 14.67
C THR A 376 2.05 6.98 15.23
N LEU A 377 3.05 6.39 14.57
CA LEU A 377 3.77 5.22 15.09
C LEU A 377 4.47 5.53 16.41
N SER A 378 5.13 6.69 16.51
CA SER A 378 5.81 7.07 17.76
C SER A 378 4.81 7.34 18.89
N GLY A 379 3.66 7.96 18.60
CA GLY A 379 2.56 8.10 19.55
C GLY A 379 2.00 6.75 19.99
N LEU A 380 1.81 5.82 19.05
CA LEU A 380 1.35 4.45 19.32
C LEU A 380 2.32 3.71 20.26
N PHE A 381 3.61 3.68 19.93
CA PHE A 381 4.62 3.03 20.75
C PHE A 381 4.80 3.71 22.12
N SER A 382 4.73 5.04 22.18
CA SER A 382 4.79 5.77 23.46
C SER A 382 3.60 5.42 24.35
N GLY A 383 2.39 5.35 23.77
CA GLY A 383 1.20 4.91 24.50
C GLY A 383 1.28 3.46 24.96
N ALA A 384 1.83 2.56 24.13
CA ALA A 384 2.06 1.17 24.52
C ALA A 384 3.06 1.05 25.69
N LEU A 385 4.13 1.85 25.70
CA LEU A 385 5.08 1.93 26.81
C LEU A 385 4.42 2.47 28.08
N ILE A 386 3.56 3.49 27.97
CA ILE A 386 2.79 4.03 29.10
C ILE A 386 1.82 2.97 29.65
N THR A 387 1.11 2.24 28.79
CA THR A 387 0.25 1.13 29.22
C THR A 387 1.08 0.02 29.88
N GLY A 388 2.23 -0.33 29.30
CA GLY A 388 3.14 -1.32 29.88
C GLY A 388 3.60 -0.91 31.29
N PHE A 389 3.93 0.36 31.48
CA PHE A 389 4.23 0.92 32.80
C PHE A 389 3.04 0.77 33.76
N LEU A 390 1.82 1.13 33.34
CA LEU A 390 0.62 0.95 34.16
C LEU A 390 0.40 -0.52 34.54
N MET A 391 0.68 -1.46 33.62
CA MET A 391 0.56 -2.89 33.88
C MET A 391 1.59 -3.39 34.90
N VAL A 392 2.82 -2.87 34.87
CA VAL A 392 3.85 -3.21 35.86
C VAL A 392 3.48 -2.63 37.24
N VAL A 393 3.12 -1.34 37.29
CA VAL A 393 2.80 -0.64 38.55
C VAL A 393 1.54 -1.20 39.22
N PHE A 394 0.48 -1.45 38.46
CA PHE A 394 -0.80 -1.93 38.99
C PHE A 394 -0.97 -3.44 38.85
N GLY A 395 0.06 -4.21 38.51
CA GLY A 395 -0.08 -5.61 38.11
C GLY A 395 -0.86 -6.49 39.08
N ASN A 396 -0.60 -6.38 40.39
CA ASN A 396 -1.35 -7.11 41.41
C ASN A 396 -2.77 -6.59 41.59
N THR A 397 -2.95 -5.28 41.53
CA THR A 397 -4.24 -4.59 41.63
C THR A 397 -5.15 -4.89 40.44
N LEU A 398 -4.58 -5.13 39.25
CA LEU A 398 -5.31 -5.47 38.02
C LEU A 398 -5.89 -6.88 38.00
N ARG A 399 -5.63 -7.70 39.03
CA ARG A 399 -6.38 -8.96 39.21
C ARG A 399 -7.84 -8.71 39.55
N ASP A 400 -8.13 -7.62 40.27
CA ASP A 400 -9.50 -7.23 40.59
C ASP A 400 -10.25 -6.73 39.34
N MET A 401 -11.44 -7.29 39.10
CA MET A 401 -12.33 -6.90 38.01
C MET A 401 -12.70 -5.42 38.08
N LEU A 402 -13.02 -4.89 39.27
CA LEU A 402 -13.40 -3.49 39.43
C LEU A 402 -12.26 -2.56 39.01
N MET A 403 -11.03 -2.91 39.35
CA MET A 403 -9.85 -2.12 38.98
C MET A 403 -9.58 -2.13 37.48
N LYS A 404 -9.78 -3.27 36.80
CA LYS A 404 -9.74 -3.34 35.32
C LYS A 404 -10.78 -2.44 34.67
N LEU A 405 -12.02 -2.46 35.18
CA LEU A 405 -13.10 -1.60 34.68
C LEU A 405 -12.79 -0.12 34.89
N ILE A 406 -12.37 0.28 36.10
CA ILE A 406 -12.01 1.68 36.42
C ILE A 406 -10.86 2.15 35.53
N LEU A 407 -9.79 1.37 35.41
CA LEU A 407 -8.65 1.72 34.58
C LEU A 407 -9.05 1.85 33.11
N SER A 408 -9.86 0.92 32.60
CA SER A 408 -10.34 0.98 31.21
C SER A 408 -11.22 2.21 30.95
N ALA A 409 -12.11 2.56 31.87
CA ALA A 409 -12.95 3.75 31.76
C ALA A 409 -12.11 5.03 31.79
N LEU A 410 -11.10 5.11 32.67
CA LEU A 410 -10.17 6.23 32.75
C LEU A 410 -9.36 6.38 31.45
N LEU A 411 -8.82 5.28 30.92
CA LEU A 411 -8.03 5.29 29.69
C LEU A 411 -8.89 5.67 28.46
N LEU A 412 -10.13 5.19 28.37
CA LEU A 412 -11.09 5.61 27.33
C LEU A 412 -11.44 7.09 27.46
N LEU A 413 -11.62 7.60 28.69
CA LEU A 413 -11.90 9.01 28.93
C LEU A 413 -10.72 9.89 28.51
N ILE A 414 -9.49 9.54 28.91
CA ILE A 414 -8.27 10.24 28.49
C ILE A 414 -8.14 10.22 26.97
N SER A 415 -8.35 9.06 26.35
CA SER A 415 -8.34 8.92 24.89
C SER A 415 -9.38 9.84 24.22
N PHE A 416 -10.62 9.84 24.74
CA PHE A 416 -11.70 10.68 24.23
C PHE A 416 -11.36 12.17 24.32
N VAL A 417 -10.79 12.62 25.44
CA VAL A 417 -10.33 14.01 25.62
C VAL A 417 -9.23 14.35 24.63
N LEU A 418 -8.24 13.48 24.45
CA LEU A 418 -7.13 13.72 23.52
C LEU A 418 -7.60 13.85 22.06
N PHE A 419 -8.54 13.00 21.61
CA PHE A 419 -9.11 13.12 20.27
C PHE A 419 -9.97 14.37 20.06
N ASN A 420 -10.62 14.85 21.14
CA ASN A 420 -11.55 15.98 21.14
C ASN A 420 -10.99 17.22 21.87
N LEU A 421 -9.67 17.43 21.87
CA LEU A 421 -9.02 18.55 22.58
C LEU A 421 -9.62 19.93 22.23
N ALA A 422 -10.16 20.07 21.01
CA ALA A 422 -10.84 21.26 20.52
C ALA A 422 -12.18 21.57 21.23
N LEU A 423 -12.85 20.58 21.83
CA LEU A 423 -14.05 20.81 22.66
C LEU A 423 -13.69 21.43 24.02
N PHE A 424 -12.45 21.27 24.48
CA PHE A 424 -12.00 21.70 25.80
C PHE A 424 -11.14 22.97 25.77
N LYS A 425 -10.49 23.30 24.65
CA LYS A 425 -9.86 24.61 24.45
C LYS A 425 -10.87 25.59 23.82
N ARG A 426 -11.21 26.66 24.54
CA ARG A 426 -12.01 27.79 24.05
C ARG A 426 -11.19 28.58 23.02
N GLN A 427 -11.10 28.08 21.79
CA GLN A 427 -10.35 28.73 20.71
C GLN A 427 -11.26 28.89 19.48
N SER A 428 -11.22 30.08 18.89
CA SER A 428 -12.06 30.52 17.76
C SER A 428 -12.08 29.50 16.61
N SER A 429 -13.28 29.24 16.10
CA SER A 429 -13.63 28.27 15.06
C SER A 429 -13.03 28.52 13.67
N ASP A 430 -12.29 29.62 13.46
CA ASP A 430 -11.76 30.01 12.14
C ASP A 430 -10.34 29.51 11.81
N THR A 431 -9.72 28.70 12.67
CA THR A 431 -8.47 28.00 12.32
C THR A 431 -8.75 26.56 11.92
N LEU A 432 -9.41 26.39 10.78
CA LEU A 432 -9.49 25.11 10.10
C LEU A 432 -8.07 24.73 9.64
N HIS A 433 -7.33 23.92 10.42
CA HIS A 433 -6.50 22.80 9.97
C HIS A 433 -5.76 22.13 11.14
N LYS A 434 -6.12 20.88 11.43
CA LYS A 434 -5.63 20.03 12.53
C LYS A 434 -4.33 19.30 12.12
N PRO A 435 -3.17 19.43 12.81
CA PRO A 435 -2.12 18.42 12.75
C PRO A 435 -1.82 17.86 14.15
N TYR A 436 -2.82 17.27 14.80
CA TYR A 436 -2.69 16.57 16.10
C TYR A 436 -2.23 15.09 15.93
N THR A 437 -1.43 14.79 14.90
CA THR A 437 -1.09 13.41 14.47
C THR A 437 -0.33 12.56 15.50
N PHE A 438 0.39 13.19 16.44
CA PHE A 438 1.06 12.47 17.54
C PHE A 438 0.10 12.15 18.68
N SER A 439 -0.66 13.14 19.16
CA SER A 439 -1.66 12.93 20.21
C SER A 439 -2.76 11.98 19.75
N ASP A 440 -3.09 11.96 18.46
CA ASP A 440 -4.01 10.99 17.87
C ASP A 440 -3.45 9.56 17.99
N GLY A 441 -2.15 9.34 17.73
CA GLY A 441 -1.48 8.04 17.91
C GLY A 441 -1.40 7.59 19.37
N LEU A 442 -1.12 8.52 20.29
CA LEU A 442 -1.11 8.27 21.73
C LEU A 442 -2.52 7.96 22.25
N ALA A 443 -3.51 8.77 21.90
CA ALA A 443 -4.91 8.56 22.26
C ALA A 443 -5.41 7.21 21.75
N PHE A 444 -5.00 6.83 20.54
CA PHE A 444 -5.34 5.53 19.95
C PHE A 444 -4.75 4.36 20.76
N ALA A 445 -3.46 4.40 21.12
CA ALA A 445 -2.84 3.34 21.93
C ALA A 445 -3.52 3.18 23.31
N LEU A 446 -3.84 4.29 23.98
CA LEU A 446 -4.54 4.28 25.26
C LEU A 446 -5.94 3.69 25.11
N SER A 447 -6.68 4.03 24.03
CA SER A 447 -7.97 3.40 23.77
C SER A 447 -7.85 1.90 23.51
N LEU A 448 -6.85 1.45 22.74
CA LEU A 448 -6.68 0.04 22.42
C LEU A 448 -6.35 -0.76 23.67
N SER A 449 -5.55 -0.19 24.56
CA SER A 449 -5.22 -0.75 25.87
C SER A 449 -6.47 -0.85 26.76
N ALA A 450 -7.31 0.18 26.77
CA ALA A 450 -8.58 0.16 27.50
C ALA A 450 -9.54 -0.92 26.98
N GLN A 451 -9.65 -1.06 25.66
CA GLN A 451 -10.46 -2.10 25.04
C GLN A 451 -9.93 -3.51 25.36
N ALA A 452 -8.61 -3.69 25.45
CA ALA A 452 -8.02 -4.97 25.86
C ALA A 452 -8.37 -5.33 27.31
N PHE A 453 -8.30 -4.38 28.25
CA PHE A 453 -8.73 -4.60 29.63
C PHE A 453 -10.23 -4.91 29.73
N LEU A 454 -11.08 -4.23 28.94
CA LEU A 454 -12.50 -4.54 28.86
C LEU A 454 -12.76 -5.95 28.29
N ALA A 455 -12.03 -6.35 27.25
CA ALA A 455 -12.16 -7.69 26.68
C ALA A 455 -11.82 -8.77 27.71
N VAL A 456 -10.74 -8.60 28.47
CA VAL A 456 -10.38 -9.53 29.56
C VAL A 456 -11.45 -9.54 30.65
N ALA A 457 -11.95 -8.38 31.06
CA ALA A 457 -13.02 -8.30 32.05
C ALA A 457 -14.32 -8.98 31.59
N LEU A 458 -14.65 -8.92 30.29
CA LEU A 458 -15.80 -9.63 29.73
C LEU A 458 -15.60 -11.15 29.73
N VAL A 459 -14.40 -11.62 29.39
CA VAL A 459 -14.06 -13.06 29.40
C VAL A 459 -14.14 -13.63 30.82
N GLU A 460 -13.71 -12.89 31.83
CA GLU A 460 -13.81 -13.33 33.23
C GLU A 460 -15.26 -13.31 33.76
N GLN A 461 -16.10 -12.40 33.25
CA GLN A 461 -17.47 -12.22 33.73
C GLN A 461 -18.47 -13.20 33.12
N PHE A 462 -18.26 -13.63 31.87
CA PHE A 462 -19.20 -14.46 31.13
C PHE A 462 -18.59 -15.82 30.78
N GLU A 463 -19.30 -16.91 31.12
CA GLU A 463 -18.86 -18.28 30.79
C GLU A 463 -18.99 -18.60 29.29
N ALA A 464 -20.05 -18.11 28.64
CA ALA A 464 -20.31 -18.39 27.23
C ALA A 464 -19.51 -17.45 26.31
N THR A 465 -18.62 -18.01 25.47
CA THR A 465 -17.81 -17.21 24.53
C THR A 465 -18.67 -16.37 23.57
N VAL A 466 -19.86 -16.85 23.21
CA VAL A 466 -20.81 -16.12 22.34
C VAL A 466 -21.26 -14.81 22.97
N THR A 467 -21.57 -14.81 24.27
CA THR A 467 -22.04 -13.60 24.96
C THR A 467 -20.88 -12.62 25.13
N VAL A 468 -19.66 -13.10 25.35
CA VAL A 468 -18.44 -12.28 25.34
C VAL A 468 -18.27 -11.58 23.99
N VAL A 469 -18.27 -12.34 22.89
CA VAL A 469 -18.03 -11.78 21.55
C VAL A 469 -19.17 -10.86 21.12
N SER A 470 -20.42 -11.18 21.44
CA SER A 470 -21.58 -10.35 21.11
C SER A 470 -21.57 -9.03 21.90
N THR A 471 -21.28 -9.08 23.21
CA THR A 471 -21.14 -7.87 24.04
C THR A 471 -19.96 -7.03 23.59
N PHE A 472 -18.83 -7.65 23.25
CA PHE A 472 -17.68 -6.94 22.71
C PHE A 472 -17.98 -6.28 21.35
N MET A 473 -18.73 -6.96 20.47
CA MET A 473 -19.20 -6.37 19.21
C MET A 473 -20.07 -5.13 19.45
N LEU A 474 -21.01 -5.18 20.41
CA LEU A 474 -21.84 -4.04 20.80
C LEU A 474 -20.99 -2.87 21.33
N LEU A 475 -20.00 -3.16 22.19
CA LEU A 475 -19.04 -2.16 22.66
C LEU A 475 -18.32 -1.48 21.47
N GLN A 476 -17.85 -2.25 20.49
CA GLN A 476 -17.19 -1.70 19.30
C GLN A 476 -18.13 -0.85 18.43
N LEU A 477 -19.41 -1.22 18.31
CA LEU A 477 -20.42 -0.41 17.63
C LEU A 477 -20.70 0.91 18.36
N VAL A 478 -20.73 0.91 19.69
CA VAL A 478 -20.85 2.14 20.48
C VAL A 478 -19.62 3.03 20.27
N LEU A 479 -18.42 2.46 20.34
CA LEU A 479 -17.16 3.18 20.12
C LEU A 479 -17.05 3.78 18.72
N LEU A 480 -17.55 3.07 17.69
CA LEU A 480 -17.63 3.55 16.31
C LEU A 480 -18.50 4.83 16.18
N ILE A 481 -19.54 4.96 17.01
CA ILE A 481 -20.43 6.12 17.02
C ILE A 481 -19.83 7.26 17.86
N VAL A 482 -19.32 6.95 19.07
CA VAL A 482 -18.82 7.92 20.05
C VAL A 482 -17.58 8.67 19.56
N PHE A 483 -16.58 7.96 19.04
CA PHE A 483 -15.35 8.59 18.57
C PHE A 483 -15.57 9.20 17.19
N LYS A 484 -15.04 10.41 16.97
CA LYS A 484 -15.12 11.13 15.68
C LYS A 484 -13.89 10.92 14.79
N ASP A 485 -12.81 10.39 15.36
CA ASP A 485 -11.56 10.17 14.66
C ASP A 485 -11.64 9.03 13.65
N THR A 486 -10.99 9.18 12.49
CA THR A 486 -11.09 8.20 11.39
C THR A 486 -10.35 6.90 11.71
N LEU A 487 -9.20 6.98 12.40
CA LEU A 487 -8.39 5.82 12.74
C LEU A 487 -9.09 4.99 13.80
N HIS A 488 -9.61 5.63 14.85
CA HIS A 488 -10.36 4.95 15.90
C HIS A 488 -11.64 4.27 15.37
N ARG A 489 -12.41 4.97 14.53
CA ARG A 489 -13.57 4.40 13.82
C ARG A 489 -13.20 3.20 12.97
N PHE A 490 -12.09 3.29 12.24
CA PHE A 490 -11.63 2.19 11.40
C PHE A 490 -11.36 0.93 12.23
N PHE A 491 -10.63 1.04 13.34
CA PHE A 491 -10.35 -0.10 14.21
C PHE A 491 -11.59 -0.64 14.91
N SER A 492 -12.49 0.24 15.37
CA SER A 492 -13.75 -0.20 15.99
C SER A 492 -14.64 -0.95 14.99
N ALA A 493 -14.77 -0.43 13.76
CA ALA A 493 -15.46 -1.13 12.68
C ALA A 493 -14.77 -2.46 12.30
N PHE A 494 -13.44 -2.48 12.25
CA PHE A 494 -12.67 -3.68 11.94
C PHE A 494 -12.88 -4.78 13.00
N MET A 495 -12.79 -4.44 14.28
CA MET A 495 -13.05 -5.37 15.38
C MET A 495 -14.50 -5.85 15.40
N ALA A 496 -15.48 -4.95 15.19
CA ALA A 496 -16.90 -5.32 15.11
C ALA A 496 -17.18 -6.30 13.96
N LEU A 497 -16.60 -6.06 12.78
CA LEU A 497 -16.71 -6.98 11.64
C LEU A 497 -15.99 -8.31 11.91
N GLY A 498 -14.89 -8.30 12.67
CA GLY A 498 -14.21 -9.52 13.09
C GLY A 498 -15.08 -10.37 14.02
N CYS A 499 -15.74 -9.73 14.99
CA CYS A 499 -16.75 -10.38 15.83
C CYS A 499 -17.92 -10.93 15.00
N MET A 500 -18.38 -10.20 13.98
CA MET A 500 -19.43 -10.68 13.06
C MET A 500 -18.98 -11.94 12.30
N VAL A 501 -17.75 -11.97 11.77
CA VAL A 501 -17.18 -13.15 11.11
C VAL A 501 -17.10 -14.33 12.07
N TRP A 502 -16.65 -14.10 13.30
CA TRP A 502 -16.58 -15.13 14.33
C TRP A 502 -17.98 -15.67 14.70
N LEU A 503 -18.97 -14.79 14.89
CA LEU A 503 -20.36 -15.18 15.20
C LEU A 503 -20.98 -15.99 14.06
N LEU A 504 -20.77 -15.60 12.80
CA LEU A 504 -21.22 -16.38 11.65
C LEU A 504 -20.60 -17.78 11.65
N SER A 505 -19.33 -17.89 12.01
CA SER A 505 -18.65 -19.18 12.11
C SER A 505 -19.20 -20.02 13.29
N TYR A 506 -19.48 -19.38 14.43
CA TYR A 506 -20.11 -20.03 15.58
C TYR A 506 -21.50 -20.59 15.24
N PHE A 507 -22.30 -19.86 14.45
CA PHE A 507 -23.62 -20.30 13.99
C PHE A 507 -23.58 -21.19 12.74
N GLN A 508 -22.42 -21.75 12.37
CA GLN A 508 -22.25 -22.65 11.22
C GLN A 508 -22.64 -22.04 9.87
N LEU A 509 -22.45 -20.72 9.71
CA LEU A 509 -22.67 -19.98 8.47
C LEU A 509 -21.42 -19.18 8.02
N PRO A 510 -20.19 -19.75 8.07
CA PRO A 510 -18.98 -19.02 7.69
C PRO A 510 -19.01 -18.57 6.22
N GLU A 511 -19.75 -19.25 5.34
CA GLU A 511 -19.84 -18.94 3.91
C GLU A 511 -20.43 -17.56 3.61
N LEU A 512 -21.24 -17.01 4.52
CA LEU A 512 -21.87 -15.70 4.39
C LEU A 512 -20.92 -14.54 4.63
N SER A 513 -19.79 -14.78 5.32
CA SER A 513 -18.92 -13.70 5.79
C SER A 513 -18.26 -12.91 4.65
N ALA A 514 -17.59 -13.56 3.68
CA ALA A 514 -16.97 -12.87 2.55
C ALA A 514 -17.99 -12.14 1.66
N PRO A 515 -19.13 -12.73 1.24
CA PRO A 515 -20.18 -12.02 0.52
C PRO A 515 -20.75 -10.83 1.29
N LEU A 516 -20.98 -10.96 2.59
CA LEU A 516 -21.52 -9.88 3.43
C LEU A 516 -20.51 -8.73 3.56
N LEU A 517 -19.23 -9.03 3.78
CA LEU A 517 -18.16 -8.03 3.81
C LEU A 517 -18.01 -7.32 2.47
N ALA A 518 -18.08 -8.05 1.36
CA ALA A 518 -18.08 -7.50 0.01
C ALA A 518 -19.29 -6.60 -0.25
N LEU A 519 -20.48 -6.98 0.23
CA LEU A 519 -21.68 -6.19 0.12
C LEU A 519 -21.57 -4.88 0.92
N ILE A 520 -21.11 -4.96 2.17
CA ILE A 520 -20.88 -3.77 3.02
C ILE A 520 -19.85 -2.84 2.35
N ALA A 521 -18.72 -3.36 1.90
CA ALA A 521 -17.69 -2.57 1.21
C ALA A 521 -18.26 -1.90 -0.05
N SER A 522 -19.09 -2.60 -0.81
CA SER A 522 -19.68 -2.09 -2.05
C SER A 522 -20.74 -1.00 -1.80
N VAL A 523 -21.67 -1.24 -0.88
CA VAL A 523 -22.74 -0.29 -0.54
C VAL A 523 -22.18 0.99 0.04
N VAL A 524 -21.13 0.88 0.86
CA VAL A 524 -20.50 2.01 1.54
C VAL A 524 -19.48 2.72 0.66
N SER A 525 -18.99 2.11 -0.43
CA SER A 525 -17.99 2.74 -1.29
C SER A 525 -18.60 3.45 -2.51
N LEU A 526 -19.69 2.93 -3.09
CA LEU A 526 -20.23 3.45 -4.35
C LEU A 526 -20.99 4.77 -4.17
N PRO A 527 -20.67 5.85 -4.92
CA PRO A 527 -21.26 7.19 -4.75
C PRO A 527 -22.77 7.23 -4.91
N ASN A 528 -23.32 6.40 -5.80
CA ASN A 528 -24.75 6.34 -6.14
C ASN A 528 -25.54 5.31 -5.33
N SER A 529 -24.96 4.68 -4.30
CA SER A 529 -25.79 3.95 -3.34
C SER A 529 -26.72 4.96 -2.65
N LYS A 530 -27.99 4.59 -2.42
CA LYS A 530 -28.95 5.45 -1.70
C LYS A 530 -28.39 5.92 -0.34
N VAL A 531 -27.50 5.12 0.24
CA VAL A 531 -26.80 5.36 1.50
C VAL A 531 -25.73 6.45 1.36
N MET A 532 -24.89 6.41 0.33
CA MET A 532 -23.82 7.39 0.13
C MET A 532 -24.36 8.73 -0.37
N THR A 533 -25.37 8.72 -1.24
CA THR A 533 -26.08 9.96 -1.64
C THR A 533 -26.75 10.64 -0.45
N ALA A 534 -27.38 9.88 0.46
CA ALA A 534 -27.92 10.41 1.72
C ALA A 534 -26.85 10.86 2.73
N ALA A 535 -25.63 10.31 2.64
CA ALA A 535 -24.51 10.70 3.49
C ALA A 535 -23.79 11.96 2.98
N GLN A 536 -23.73 12.16 1.65
CA GLN A 536 -23.13 13.33 1.00
C GLN A 536 -24.07 14.54 0.96
N SER A 537 -25.39 14.32 0.90
CA SER A 537 -26.40 15.40 0.90
C SER A 537 -26.73 15.95 2.28
N SER A 538 -26.30 15.28 3.34
CA SER A 538 -26.53 15.71 4.72
C SER A 538 -25.42 16.68 5.15
N GLU A 539 -25.79 17.85 5.66
CA GLU A 539 -24.88 18.86 6.25
C GLU A 539 -24.03 18.35 7.45
N ALA A 540 -24.11 17.06 7.79
CA ALA A 540 -23.41 16.44 8.90
C ALA A 540 -22.09 15.76 8.44
N PRO A 541 -20.91 16.41 8.56
CA PRO A 541 -19.59 15.83 8.21
C PRO A 541 -19.25 14.54 8.96
N HIS A 542 -20.02 14.22 10.00
CA HIS A 542 -19.89 13.04 10.84
C HIS A 542 -20.31 11.73 10.15
N ARG A 543 -21.28 11.74 9.24
CA ARG A 543 -21.74 10.52 8.54
C ARG A 543 -20.69 10.04 7.53
N TYR A 544 -20.06 10.98 6.83
CA TYR A 544 -19.01 10.68 5.86
C TYR A 544 -17.80 9.94 6.46
N THR A 545 -17.31 10.36 7.63
CA THR A 545 -16.16 9.71 8.29
C THR A 545 -16.48 8.31 8.80
N LEU A 546 -17.73 8.05 9.22
CA LEU A 546 -18.19 6.72 9.61
C LEU A 546 -18.18 5.77 8.42
N PHE A 547 -18.80 6.17 7.30
CA PHE A 547 -18.85 5.35 6.09
C PHE A 547 -17.45 5.13 5.51
N ARG A 548 -16.59 6.16 5.52
CA ARG A 548 -15.20 6.00 5.10
C ARG A 548 -14.48 4.93 5.93
N ALA A 549 -14.60 4.98 7.26
CA ALA A 549 -13.99 3.98 8.14
C ALA A 549 -14.55 2.57 7.88
N LEU A 550 -15.86 2.44 7.74
CA LEU A 550 -16.54 1.18 7.46
C LEU A 550 -16.13 0.58 6.10
N ASN A 551 -15.92 1.41 5.07
CA ASN A 551 -15.42 0.98 3.77
C ASN A 551 -14.02 0.34 3.89
N TYR A 552 -13.09 1.02 4.54
CA TYR A 552 -11.74 0.47 4.74
C TYR A 552 -11.76 -0.78 5.62
N ALA A 553 -12.53 -0.79 6.71
CA ALA A 553 -12.63 -1.92 7.63
C ALA A 553 -13.21 -3.16 6.94
N SER A 554 -14.33 -3.02 6.23
CA SER A 554 -14.96 -4.12 5.48
C SER A 554 -14.08 -4.63 4.34
N THR A 555 -13.40 -3.73 3.63
CA THR A 555 -12.44 -4.10 2.59
C THR A 555 -11.26 -4.90 3.15
N ILE A 556 -10.63 -4.43 4.23
CA ILE A 556 -9.48 -5.13 4.83
C ILE A 556 -9.94 -6.47 5.42
N MET A 557 -11.08 -6.51 6.11
CA MET A 557 -11.62 -7.76 6.63
C MET A 557 -11.97 -8.74 5.50
N LEU A 558 -12.52 -8.27 4.38
CA LEU A 558 -12.76 -9.10 3.18
C LEU A 558 -11.48 -9.71 2.62
N LEU A 559 -10.38 -8.96 2.61
CA LEU A 559 -9.07 -9.43 2.16
C LEU A 559 -8.37 -10.34 3.16
N MET A 560 -8.82 -10.37 4.42
CA MET A 560 -8.25 -11.23 5.47
C MET A 560 -9.07 -12.50 5.71
N VAL A 561 -10.40 -12.44 5.54
CA VAL A 561 -11.31 -13.53 5.94
C VAL A 561 -11.00 -14.85 5.22
N SER A 562 -10.64 -14.82 3.94
CA SER A 562 -10.28 -16.05 3.23
C SER A 562 -9.00 -16.67 3.79
N VAL A 563 -8.02 -15.87 4.25
CA VAL A 563 -6.82 -16.40 4.89
C VAL A 563 -7.17 -17.05 6.22
N VAL A 564 -8.04 -16.41 7.02
CA VAL A 564 -8.50 -16.95 8.30
C VAL A 564 -9.19 -18.29 8.13
N PHE A 565 -10.08 -18.44 7.15
CA PHE A 565 -10.79 -19.70 6.92
C PHE A 565 -9.92 -20.81 6.35
N ILE A 566 -8.94 -20.49 5.50
CA ILE A 566 -7.97 -21.48 5.05
C ILE A 566 -7.15 -22.00 6.23
N VAL A 567 -6.72 -21.12 7.14
CA VAL A 567 -6.01 -21.54 8.36
C VAL A 567 -6.93 -22.38 9.25
N ALA A 568 -8.17 -21.97 9.43
CA ALA A 568 -9.15 -22.68 10.25
C ALA A 568 -9.50 -24.07 9.72
N GLU A 569 -9.59 -24.24 8.39
CA GLU A 569 -9.78 -25.53 7.74
C GLU A 569 -8.55 -26.42 7.96
N ASN A 570 -7.34 -25.88 7.79
CA ASN A 570 -6.12 -26.64 8.04
C ASN A 570 -5.96 -27.03 9.52
N SER A 571 -6.40 -26.20 10.46
CA SER A 571 -6.43 -26.53 11.90
C SER A 571 -7.70 -27.26 12.36
N GLN A 572 -8.64 -27.51 11.44
CA GLN A 572 -9.99 -28.05 11.68
C GLN A 572 -10.75 -27.35 12.82
N SER A 573 -10.39 -26.11 13.15
CA SER A 573 -10.89 -25.44 14.35
C SER A 573 -10.76 -23.92 14.24
N ILE A 574 -11.75 -23.23 14.79
CA ILE A 574 -11.68 -21.80 15.09
C ILE A 574 -11.70 -21.65 16.60
N VAL A 575 -10.79 -20.82 17.12
CA VAL A 575 -10.69 -20.56 18.57
C VAL A 575 -12.07 -20.16 19.13
N GLY A 576 -12.55 -20.91 20.12
CA GLY A 576 -13.81 -20.66 20.81
C GLY A 576 -15.08 -21.11 20.07
N VAL A 577 -14.96 -21.75 18.90
CA VAL A 577 -16.08 -22.37 18.19
C VAL A 577 -16.04 -23.87 18.44
N ALA A 578 -17.17 -24.45 18.87
CA ALA A 578 -17.28 -25.88 19.13
C ALA A 578 -17.52 -26.66 17.83
N GLY A 579 -16.80 -27.77 17.66
CA GLY A 579 -16.92 -28.67 16.51
C GLY A 579 -15.87 -28.43 15.43
N ASP A 580 -15.81 -29.36 14.48
CA ASP A 580 -14.89 -29.29 13.35
C ASP A 580 -15.31 -28.18 12.37
N PHE A 581 -14.34 -27.38 11.94
CA PHE A 581 -14.60 -26.30 11.00
C PHE A 581 -14.66 -26.82 9.56
N PHE A 582 -15.83 -26.72 8.95
CA PHE A 582 -16.05 -27.00 7.52
C PHE A 582 -16.41 -25.72 6.78
N TYR A 583 -15.87 -25.56 5.57
CA TYR A 583 -16.10 -24.38 4.74
C TYR A 583 -16.52 -24.76 3.32
N ASN A 584 -17.75 -24.41 2.94
CA ASN A 584 -18.25 -24.69 1.60
C ASN A 584 -17.84 -23.59 0.60
N TYR A 585 -16.72 -23.84 -0.08
CA TYR A 585 -16.17 -22.94 -1.11
C TYR A 585 -17.14 -22.65 -2.25
N PHE A 586 -17.96 -23.62 -2.68
CA PHE A 586 -18.90 -23.42 -3.78
C PHE A 586 -20.00 -22.43 -3.40
N LEU A 587 -20.57 -22.57 -2.21
CA LEU A 587 -21.61 -21.68 -1.72
C LEU A 587 -21.06 -20.27 -1.51
N SER A 588 -19.92 -20.13 -0.83
CA SER A 588 -19.34 -18.81 -0.57
C SER A 588 -18.93 -18.09 -1.86
N GLN A 589 -18.31 -18.79 -2.82
CA GLN A 589 -17.95 -18.20 -4.11
C GLN A 589 -19.18 -17.88 -4.96
N GLY A 590 -20.21 -18.73 -4.96
CA GLY A 590 -21.47 -18.45 -5.65
C GLY A 590 -22.13 -17.16 -5.15
N LEU A 591 -22.16 -16.96 -3.83
CA LEU A 591 -22.67 -15.74 -3.21
C LEU A 591 -21.77 -14.53 -3.52
N LEU A 592 -20.45 -14.68 -3.51
CA LEU A 592 -19.51 -13.61 -3.84
C LEU A 592 -19.62 -13.18 -5.32
N ILE A 593 -19.83 -14.13 -6.25
CA ILE A 593 -20.14 -13.86 -7.65
C ILE A 593 -21.43 -13.03 -7.76
N ALA A 594 -22.48 -13.39 -7.02
CA ALA A 594 -23.73 -12.64 -7.02
C ALA A 594 -23.52 -11.18 -6.57
N VAL A 595 -22.72 -10.96 -5.52
CA VAL A 595 -22.34 -9.60 -5.07
C VAL A 595 -21.54 -8.87 -6.14
N CYS A 596 -20.57 -9.52 -6.80
CA CYS A 596 -19.78 -8.90 -7.87
C CYS A 596 -20.66 -8.52 -9.09
N LEU A 597 -21.63 -9.35 -9.46
CA LEU A 597 -22.58 -9.05 -10.53
C LEU A 597 -23.50 -7.88 -10.16
N TYR A 598 -23.93 -7.80 -8.89
CA TYR A 598 -24.69 -6.65 -8.37
C TYR A 598 -23.86 -5.35 -8.44
N VAL A 599 -22.59 -5.40 -8.06
CA VAL A 599 -21.67 -4.26 -8.16
C VAL A 599 -21.46 -3.84 -9.62
N ALA A 600 -21.24 -4.81 -10.51
CA ALA A 600 -21.12 -4.54 -11.94
C ALA A 600 -22.39 -3.89 -12.50
N HIS A 601 -23.57 -4.33 -12.07
CA HIS A 601 -24.84 -3.70 -12.44
C HIS A 601 -24.92 -2.24 -12.00
N ILE A 602 -24.56 -1.92 -10.75
CA ILE A 602 -24.54 -0.54 -10.26
C ILE A 602 -23.55 0.30 -11.08
N ILE A 603 -22.32 -0.17 -11.27
CA ILE A 603 -21.29 0.59 -12.01
C ILE A 603 -21.75 0.83 -13.46
N LEU A 604 -22.24 -0.20 -14.16
CA LEU A 604 -22.69 -0.06 -15.55
C LEU A 604 -23.88 0.90 -15.68
N SER A 605 -24.79 0.90 -14.71
CA SER A 605 -25.93 1.82 -14.70
C SER A 605 -25.49 3.30 -14.64
N GLN A 606 -24.31 3.59 -14.07
CA GLN A 606 -23.73 4.95 -14.05
C GLN A 606 -23.34 5.43 -15.45
N TYR A 607 -22.98 4.52 -16.35
CA TYR A 607 -22.61 4.81 -17.74
C TYR A 607 -23.76 4.57 -18.71
N SER A 608 -25.01 4.49 -18.22
CA SER A 608 -26.22 4.20 -19.02
C SER A 608 -26.20 2.83 -19.74
N LEU A 609 -25.32 1.92 -19.34
CA LEU A 609 -25.21 0.57 -19.90
C LEU A 609 -26.00 -0.43 -19.04
N LYS A 610 -26.75 -1.31 -19.71
CA LYS A 610 -27.41 -2.45 -19.04
C LYS A 610 -26.46 -3.65 -18.99
N LEU A 611 -26.60 -4.47 -17.94
CA LEU A 611 -25.87 -5.75 -17.83
C LEU A 611 -26.19 -6.71 -19.01
N THR A 612 -27.36 -6.54 -19.64
CA THR A 612 -27.78 -7.30 -20.83
C THR A 612 -27.13 -6.85 -22.15
N SER A 613 -26.43 -5.72 -22.17
CA SER A 613 -25.69 -5.24 -23.35
C SER A 613 -24.58 -6.21 -23.77
N LYS A 614 -24.03 -6.09 -24.99
CA LYS A 614 -22.87 -6.90 -25.42
C LYS A 614 -21.70 -6.78 -24.44
N ILE A 615 -21.35 -5.54 -24.05
CA ILE A 615 -20.29 -5.25 -23.09
C ILE A 615 -20.65 -5.77 -21.69
N GLY A 616 -21.90 -5.57 -21.24
CA GLY A 616 -22.37 -6.06 -19.95
C GLY A 616 -22.31 -7.59 -19.82
N ARG A 617 -22.66 -8.33 -20.88
CA ARG A 617 -22.54 -9.79 -20.91
C ARG A 617 -21.09 -10.27 -20.88
N LEU A 618 -20.18 -9.55 -21.56
CA LEU A 618 -18.74 -9.85 -21.49
C LEU A 618 -18.20 -9.67 -20.06
N ILE A 619 -18.61 -8.60 -19.37
CA ILE A 619 -18.23 -8.35 -17.97
C ILE A 619 -18.83 -9.42 -17.05
N ALA A 620 -20.10 -9.78 -17.23
CA ALA A 620 -20.74 -10.83 -16.43
C ALA A 620 -20.05 -12.19 -16.63
N LEU A 621 -19.72 -12.55 -17.87
CA LEU A 621 -19.00 -13.79 -18.19
C LEU A 621 -17.58 -13.78 -17.61
N ALA A 622 -16.90 -12.64 -17.64
CA ALA A 622 -15.60 -12.46 -17.00
C ALA A 622 -15.66 -12.66 -15.48
N ILE A 623 -16.67 -12.08 -14.80
CA ILE A 623 -16.88 -12.24 -13.35
C ILE A 623 -17.19 -13.70 -13.01
N ILE A 624 -18.06 -14.35 -13.77
CA ILE A 624 -18.40 -15.77 -13.55
C ILE A 624 -17.17 -16.66 -13.78
N GLY A 625 -16.44 -16.45 -14.88
CA GLY A 625 -15.22 -17.20 -15.18
C GLY A 625 -14.15 -17.03 -14.10
N LEU A 626 -13.91 -15.79 -13.66
CA LEU A 626 -12.94 -15.51 -12.59
C LEU A 626 -13.40 -16.06 -11.24
N GLY A 627 -14.70 -16.03 -10.95
CA GLY A 627 -15.28 -16.60 -9.73
C GLY A 627 -15.19 -18.13 -9.68
N LEU A 628 -15.46 -18.82 -10.79
CA LEU A 628 -15.29 -20.27 -10.89
C LEU A 628 -13.83 -20.68 -10.66
N VAL A 629 -12.88 -19.95 -11.23
CA VAL A 629 -11.45 -20.23 -11.01
C VAL A 629 -11.03 -19.86 -9.57
N SER A 630 -11.65 -18.84 -8.97
CA SER A 630 -11.39 -18.42 -7.58
C SER A 630 -11.84 -19.44 -6.52
N ILE A 631 -12.56 -20.50 -6.90
CA ILE A 631 -12.83 -21.65 -6.01
C ILE A 631 -11.52 -22.34 -5.62
N TYR A 632 -10.61 -22.51 -6.58
CA TYR A 632 -9.31 -23.16 -6.35
C TYR A 632 -8.25 -22.21 -5.83
N ILE A 633 -8.36 -20.92 -6.15
CA ILE A 633 -7.43 -19.88 -5.71
C ILE A 633 -8.23 -18.86 -4.92
N SER A 634 -8.35 -19.10 -3.62
CA SER A 634 -9.10 -18.24 -2.72
C SER A 634 -8.56 -16.81 -2.74
N GLY A 635 -9.46 -15.82 -2.65
CA GLY A 635 -9.12 -14.40 -2.58
C GLY A 635 -8.96 -13.69 -3.93
N VAL A 636 -8.88 -14.38 -5.07
CA VAL A 636 -8.74 -13.73 -6.40
C VAL A 636 -9.96 -12.90 -6.77
N LEU A 637 -11.18 -13.43 -6.57
CA LEU A 637 -12.41 -12.68 -6.85
C LEU A 637 -12.58 -11.49 -5.89
N ALA A 638 -12.31 -11.71 -4.59
CA ALA A 638 -12.40 -10.67 -3.57
C ALA A 638 -11.42 -9.50 -3.82
N THR A 639 -10.15 -9.81 -4.11
CA THR A 639 -9.14 -8.80 -4.45
C THR A 639 -9.48 -8.05 -5.75
N SER A 640 -10.00 -8.76 -6.76
CA SER A 640 -10.44 -8.15 -8.01
C SER A 640 -11.59 -7.17 -7.79
N LEU A 641 -12.58 -7.53 -6.96
CA LEU A 641 -13.67 -6.64 -6.57
C LEU A 641 -13.14 -5.37 -5.89
N VAL A 642 -12.24 -5.52 -4.93
CA VAL A 642 -11.62 -4.40 -4.22
C VAL A 642 -10.87 -3.46 -5.17
N ILE A 643 -10.13 -4.01 -6.13
CA ILE A 643 -9.44 -3.22 -7.16
C ILE A 643 -10.43 -2.42 -8.01
N VAL A 644 -11.54 -3.04 -8.43
CA VAL A 644 -12.59 -2.36 -9.21
C VAL A 644 -13.25 -1.25 -8.39
N LEU A 645 -13.60 -1.50 -7.13
CA LEU A 645 -14.15 -0.49 -6.22
C LEU A 645 -13.16 0.67 -5.97
N ALA A 646 -11.86 0.38 -5.90
CA ALA A 646 -10.84 1.40 -5.75
C ALA A 646 -10.82 2.37 -6.94
N ILE A 647 -10.91 1.83 -8.15
CA ILE A 647 -10.87 2.63 -9.37
C ILE A 647 -12.17 3.41 -9.53
N ALA A 648 -13.32 2.77 -9.31
CA ALA A 648 -14.62 3.43 -9.35
C ALA A 648 -14.68 4.67 -8.45
N ASN A 649 -13.94 4.65 -7.33
CA ASN A 649 -13.86 5.75 -6.37
C ASN A 649 -12.62 6.63 -6.51
N ALA A 650 -11.80 6.44 -7.55
CA ALA A 650 -10.51 7.10 -7.74
C ALA A 650 -9.58 7.03 -6.50
N ASN A 651 -9.70 5.96 -5.71
CA ASN A 651 -9.03 5.82 -4.42
C ASN A 651 -7.74 4.99 -4.52
N LYS A 652 -6.60 5.68 -4.52
CA LYS A 652 -5.27 5.06 -4.67
C LYS A 652 -4.86 4.15 -3.52
N THR A 653 -5.32 4.41 -2.29
CA THR A 653 -4.93 3.61 -1.11
C THR A 653 -5.55 2.22 -1.20
N LEU A 654 -6.85 2.16 -1.52
CA LEU A 654 -7.61 0.93 -1.68
C LEU A 654 -7.13 0.12 -2.89
N LEU A 655 -6.69 0.81 -3.96
CA LEU A 655 -6.06 0.17 -5.12
C LEU A 655 -4.75 -0.51 -4.73
N THR A 656 -3.90 0.19 -3.99
CA THR A 656 -2.61 -0.34 -3.52
C THR A 656 -2.82 -1.53 -2.58
N LEU A 657 -3.79 -1.43 -1.68
CA LEU A 657 -4.20 -2.51 -0.78
C LEU A 657 -4.67 -3.74 -1.56
N GLY A 658 -5.57 -3.57 -2.53
CA GLY A 658 -6.08 -4.68 -3.35
C GLY A 658 -5.00 -5.37 -4.18
N ILE A 659 -4.09 -4.62 -4.80
CA ILE A 659 -2.94 -5.18 -5.55
C ILE A 659 -1.98 -5.92 -4.60
N SER A 660 -1.69 -5.34 -3.43
CA SER A 660 -0.80 -5.97 -2.43
C SER A 660 -1.40 -7.27 -1.90
N ALA A 661 -2.70 -7.29 -1.63
CA ALA A 661 -3.42 -8.49 -1.22
C ALA A 661 -3.45 -9.55 -2.33
N LEU A 662 -3.67 -9.17 -3.60
CA LEU A 662 -3.59 -10.10 -4.73
C LEU A 662 -2.23 -10.81 -4.80
N VAL A 663 -1.13 -10.05 -4.62
CA VAL A 663 0.22 -10.62 -4.53
C VAL A 663 0.35 -11.53 -3.30
N GLY A 664 -0.16 -11.10 -2.14
CA GLY A 664 -0.16 -11.90 -0.91
C GLY A 664 -0.89 -13.23 -1.04
N TYR A 665 -2.05 -13.26 -1.70
CA TYR A 665 -2.80 -14.49 -1.96
C TYR A 665 -2.05 -15.46 -2.87
N ILE A 666 -1.32 -14.96 -3.87
CA ILE A 666 -0.44 -15.80 -4.70
C ILE A 666 0.65 -16.44 -3.84
N PHE A 667 1.30 -15.68 -2.97
CA PHE A 667 2.31 -16.21 -2.05
C PHE A 667 1.71 -17.24 -1.10
N TRP A 668 0.51 -16.99 -0.57
CA TRP A 668 -0.18 -17.94 0.29
C TRP A 668 -0.55 -19.23 -0.43
N TYR A 669 -1.01 -19.14 -1.69
CA TYR A 669 -1.35 -20.29 -2.51
C TYR A 669 -0.19 -21.28 -2.67
N TYR A 670 1.05 -20.77 -2.67
CA TYR A 670 2.25 -21.62 -2.62
C TYR A 670 2.29 -22.49 -1.35
N TYR A 671 1.95 -21.94 -0.18
CA TYR A 671 2.03 -22.62 1.12
C TYR A 671 0.84 -23.51 1.45
N GLN A 672 -0.22 -23.55 0.62
CA GLN A 672 -1.33 -24.49 0.80
C GLN A 672 -0.91 -25.92 0.44
N LEU A 673 -0.49 -26.72 1.42
CA LEU A 673 0.12 -28.04 1.18
C LEU A 673 -0.87 -29.12 0.74
N ASP A 674 -2.16 -28.94 1.00
CA ASP A 674 -3.20 -29.92 0.66
C ASP A 674 -3.48 -30.03 -0.85
N THR A 675 -3.00 -29.07 -1.63
CA THR A 675 -3.17 -29.04 -3.09
C THR A 675 -1.85 -29.36 -3.79
N SER A 676 -1.90 -30.30 -4.73
CA SER A 676 -0.71 -30.69 -5.50
C SER A 676 -0.18 -29.54 -6.36
N LEU A 677 1.13 -29.49 -6.60
CA LEU A 677 1.73 -28.48 -7.48
C LEU A 677 1.16 -28.53 -8.91
N LEU A 678 0.74 -29.70 -9.39
CA LEU A 678 0.08 -29.85 -10.69
C LEU A 678 -1.28 -29.14 -10.70
N GLN A 679 -2.07 -29.30 -9.65
CA GLN A 679 -3.35 -28.61 -9.51
C GLN A 679 -3.15 -27.09 -9.43
N LYS A 680 -2.12 -26.63 -8.70
CA LYS A 680 -1.73 -25.21 -8.65
C LYS A 680 -1.32 -24.65 -10.00
N SER A 681 -0.56 -25.43 -10.77
CA SER A 681 -0.23 -25.09 -12.15
C SER A 681 -1.48 -24.98 -13.01
N GLY A 682 -2.39 -25.96 -12.94
CA GLY A 682 -3.60 -25.99 -13.76
C GLY A 682 -4.55 -24.84 -13.45
N SER A 683 -4.74 -24.50 -12.17
CA SER A 683 -5.60 -23.39 -11.75
C SER A 683 -5.05 -22.05 -12.20
N LEU A 684 -3.74 -21.80 -12.06
CA LEU A 684 -3.09 -20.56 -12.52
C LEU A 684 -3.05 -20.45 -14.05
N LEU A 685 -2.92 -21.57 -14.76
CA LEU A 685 -3.07 -21.60 -16.20
C LEU A 685 -4.50 -21.22 -16.61
N ALA A 686 -5.52 -21.75 -15.92
CA ALA A 686 -6.91 -21.37 -16.15
C ALA A 686 -7.15 -19.88 -15.89
N VAL A 687 -6.61 -19.32 -14.79
CA VAL A 687 -6.63 -17.86 -14.53
C VAL A 687 -6.01 -17.10 -15.70
N SER A 688 -4.83 -17.53 -16.15
CA SER A 688 -4.10 -16.86 -17.23
C SER A 688 -4.90 -16.85 -18.54
N LEU A 689 -5.51 -17.98 -18.91
CA LEU A 689 -6.32 -18.12 -20.10
C LEU A 689 -7.60 -17.26 -20.04
N VAL A 690 -8.31 -17.27 -18.90
CA VAL A 690 -9.50 -16.44 -18.69
C VAL A 690 -9.14 -14.96 -18.79
N LEU A 691 -8.10 -14.51 -18.09
CA LEU A 691 -7.65 -13.12 -18.14
C LEU A 691 -7.14 -12.69 -19.52
N PHE A 692 -6.47 -13.60 -20.25
CA PHE A 692 -6.03 -13.33 -21.62
C PHE A 692 -7.21 -13.22 -22.60
N ALA A 693 -8.22 -14.08 -22.45
CA ALA A 693 -9.45 -13.99 -23.22
C ALA A 693 -10.16 -12.66 -22.96
N ILE A 694 -10.26 -12.24 -21.69
CA ILE A 694 -10.80 -10.93 -21.30
C ILE A 694 -9.99 -9.80 -21.94
N TYR A 695 -8.65 -9.84 -21.86
CA TYR A 695 -7.77 -8.86 -22.49
C TYR A 695 -8.02 -8.74 -24.00
N LYS A 696 -8.14 -9.86 -24.71
CA LYS A 696 -8.43 -9.89 -26.15
C LYS A 696 -9.81 -9.33 -26.46
N LEU A 697 -10.83 -9.72 -25.71
CA LEU A 697 -12.20 -9.26 -25.87
C LEU A 697 -12.32 -7.75 -25.65
N ILE A 698 -11.64 -7.20 -24.63
CA ILE A 698 -11.60 -5.75 -24.39
C ILE A 698 -10.96 -5.01 -25.57
N LYS A 699 -9.87 -5.55 -26.14
CA LYS A 699 -9.23 -4.93 -27.31
C LYS A 699 -10.10 -4.94 -28.56
N ILE A 700 -10.80 -6.04 -28.82
CA ILE A 700 -11.72 -6.16 -29.95
C ILE A 700 -12.91 -5.20 -29.77
N ALA A 701 -13.52 -5.20 -28.58
CA ALA A 701 -14.64 -4.32 -28.28
C ALA A 701 -14.27 -2.83 -28.42
N TYR A 702 -13.05 -2.45 -28.03
CA TYR A 702 -12.57 -1.07 -28.18
C TYR A 702 -12.17 -0.72 -29.62
N SER A 703 -11.70 -1.68 -30.43
CA SER A 703 -11.39 -1.42 -31.84
C SER A 703 -12.65 -1.18 -32.68
N ASP A 704 -13.74 -1.87 -32.33
CA ASP A 704 -15.03 -1.81 -33.01
C ASP A 704 -15.85 -0.56 -32.65
N ASP A 705 -15.59 0.05 -31.49
CA ASP A 705 -16.28 1.26 -31.05
C ASP A 705 -15.67 2.52 -31.69
N THR A 706 -16.36 3.09 -32.67
CA THR A 706 -15.95 4.32 -33.37
C THR A 706 -16.18 5.59 -32.55
N SER A 707 -16.81 5.50 -31.37
CA SER A 707 -17.17 6.66 -30.54
C SER A 707 -16.14 7.04 -29.46
N LEU A 708 -15.12 6.20 -29.24
CA LEU A 708 -14.04 6.46 -28.28
C LEU A 708 -12.82 7.06 -28.99
N PRO A 709 -12.15 8.08 -28.42
CA PRO A 709 -11.00 8.72 -29.05
C PRO A 709 -9.85 7.72 -29.21
N LYS A 710 -9.61 7.30 -30.47
CA LYS A 710 -8.53 6.38 -30.81
C LYS A 710 -7.20 7.11 -30.63
N LEU A 711 -6.32 6.59 -29.79
CA LEU A 711 -4.92 7.00 -29.76
C LEU A 711 -4.32 6.76 -31.15
N GLU A 712 -4.07 7.83 -31.91
CA GLU A 712 -3.27 7.77 -33.12
C GLU A 712 -1.91 7.17 -32.75
N THR A 713 -1.72 5.91 -33.11
CA THR A 713 -0.38 5.34 -33.18
C THR A 713 0.36 6.12 -34.24
N ALA A 714 1.25 7.03 -33.82
CA ALA A 714 2.12 7.79 -34.69
C ALA A 714 2.67 6.87 -35.80
N ALA A 715 2.20 7.12 -37.03
CA ALA A 715 2.76 6.49 -38.21
C ALA A 715 4.22 6.96 -38.37
N PRO A 716 5.13 6.10 -38.83
CA PRO A 716 6.47 6.57 -39.19
C PRO A 716 6.33 7.58 -40.33
N GLU A 717 6.87 8.78 -40.14
CA GLU A 717 6.99 9.79 -41.20
C GLU A 717 7.62 9.17 -42.43
N GLN A 718 6.81 8.88 -43.45
CA GLN A 718 7.29 8.66 -44.80
C GLN A 718 7.65 10.03 -45.37
N THR A 719 8.94 10.36 -45.31
CA THR A 719 9.52 11.45 -46.09
C THR A 719 9.51 11.05 -47.55
N THR A 720 8.41 11.35 -48.25
CA THR A 720 8.38 11.38 -49.71
C THR A 720 8.60 12.82 -50.16
N THR A 721 9.85 13.21 -50.38
CA THR A 721 10.17 14.37 -51.21
C THR A 721 9.97 13.95 -52.67
N LYS A 722 8.83 14.34 -53.24
CA LYS A 722 8.63 14.42 -54.69
C LYS A 722 9.33 15.67 -55.20
N ASP A 723 10.19 15.49 -56.18
CA ASP A 723 10.61 16.51 -57.13
C ASP A 723 9.37 17.11 -57.82
N GLU A 724 9.30 18.44 -57.92
CA GLU A 724 8.66 19.11 -59.06
C GLU A 724 9.27 20.50 -59.26
N GLU A 725 9.77 20.70 -60.48
CA GLU A 725 10.43 21.90 -61.00
C GLU A 725 9.44 23.02 -61.37
N LEU A 726 9.96 24.26 -61.29
CA LEU A 726 9.66 25.48 -62.09
C LEU A 726 8.35 26.27 -61.82
N PRO A 727 8.35 27.60 -62.11
CA PRO A 727 9.38 28.43 -62.74
C PRO A 727 10.29 29.22 -61.78
#